data_AF-A0A448IZ15-F1
#
_entry.id   AF-A0A448IZ15-F1
#
_cell.length_a   1.000
_cell.length_b   1.000
_cell.length_c   1.000
_cell.angle_alpha   90.00
_cell.angle_beta   90.00
_cell.angle_gamma   90.00
#
_symmetry.space_group_name_H-M   'P 1'
#
loop_
_entity.id
_entity.type
_entity.pdbx_description
1 polymer ?
#
loop_
_entity_poly.entity_id
_entity_poly.type
_entity_poly.pdbx_seq_one_letter_code
_entity_poly.pdbx_strand_id
1 'polypeptide(L)'
;MTSHLVPAVAVQPGNYHRPVVAPSRKHTEWVRNAAKFGQTPAVVAWRRYAGKMNSGQFVGRVGGLAVAFGVGAAVFTGSGVAWASEDSASETPSAETAETPESQSPADEIADPGGDDVDDAGDATDDSDDAGDDVDAEDAEDADVADDVADEDVAGDTAEDTVEDVADVSTKRRNVASRDAAPVAVTEPVRQTTAESVPAESVDPPAGSAPADPNDDDDTAALRRDAPEPSPNLVTTTITPPEVPSWRPWPTAFDLRSAVTYVVDLATSVIDALFHPFAAGAPAPPADPSAWGLLAWVRRELFNNTPTVVTNPLPYTQSLFDGEVRITGNVGVEDSDGDALTYTVIGRPHNGGTVEVDADGGFVYRPMNAMAAVGGTDTFTVAVSDEQAGLHVHGLFGWLRFIPIIGSFLNPGGGHGITRTVTVTVTPVEGIDLSLPDDFRWGVAHSGFQAEGGPGVPVDTRSDWYRWVHDPLNQLLGLVKGVPEDGPGAYLAYESDAGLARDELGMNTFRMGIEWSRIFPNSTAAVDISDEGGTLSMADLEALDALADHAAVDHYRAVFAALRQHGLDPFVTVNHFTLPVWVHDPITARPLIQLGLPAPAAGWLSSGTAEEFEKYAAYVAWKYGDQVDNWATVNEPFSPVLTEFLAIPWVVPNWPPGVIRPDLASTFLVNQAIGHVAAYDAIHAWDTTAATAGGPAAFVGFTHNMIPARPANPVNELDVQAADAWNHYYNKWFPNAVIDGWVDADFDGVKTADEIHPDMVGKVDFLGVQYYGSQPMVGFGVALLPGFPFLRGFPIRCSPDESTCSDFNQPTDPGGFREVLEIAASYGKPLWVTENGIADDDDSKRPSYIVNHVAVVQDMVAHGTDIRGYTYWSFVDNLEWSEGYELQFGLYASDPDTPELERIPKPASIAALSGITTTNGLPVALLQQYLPG
;
A
#
# COMPACT_ATOMS: atom_id res chain seq x y z
N MET A 1 56.65 -43.75 -44.72
CA MET A 1 57.23 -43.95 -43.38
C MET A 1 56.03 -44.07 -42.44
N THR A 2 55.58 -45.27 -42.05
CA THR A 2 56.11 -46.12 -40.95
C THR A 2 55.93 -45.45 -39.58
N SER A 3 54.80 -45.64 -38.87
CA SER A 3 54.38 -46.81 -38.04
C SER A 3 55.02 -46.76 -36.63
N HIS A 4 54.30 -46.76 -35.50
CA HIS A 4 53.51 -47.84 -34.83
C HIS A 4 52.79 -47.22 -33.57
N LEU A 5 51.86 -47.81 -32.78
CA LEU A 5 51.10 -49.08 -32.75
C LEU A 5 49.81 -48.94 -31.88
N VAL A 6 48.97 -49.99 -31.80
CA VAL A 6 47.68 -50.16 -31.07
C VAL A 6 47.63 -51.67 -30.66
N PRO A 7 47.07 -52.19 -29.52
CA PRO A 7 45.67 -52.03 -29.07
C PRO A 7 45.38 -52.14 -27.54
N ALA A 8 44.09 -52.28 -27.20
CA ALA A 8 43.53 -52.49 -25.85
C ALA A 8 43.03 -53.95 -25.62
N VAL A 9 42.50 -54.25 -24.41
CA VAL A 9 41.27 -55.06 -24.10
C VAL A 9 41.21 -55.41 -22.58
N ALA A 10 39.99 -55.60 -22.04
CA ALA A 10 39.64 -55.64 -20.61
C ALA A 10 39.70 -57.02 -19.90
N VAL A 11 39.62 -57.02 -18.56
CA VAL A 11 39.19 -58.14 -17.70
C VAL A 11 38.42 -57.63 -16.45
N GLN A 12 37.30 -58.29 -16.13
CA GLN A 12 36.61 -58.37 -14.82
C GLN A 12 36.36 -59.88 -14.53
N PRO A 13 35.86 -60.34 -13.35
CA PRO A 13 35.48 -59.65 -12.10
C PRO A 13 36.15 -60.25 -10.83
N GLY A 14 35.67 -59.89 -9.63
CA GLY A 14 36.02 -60.59 -8.37
C GLY A 14 35.16 -60.16 -7.16
N ASN A 15 34.26 -61.03 -6.69
CA ASN A 15 33.36 -60.77 -5.55
C ASN A 15 34.03 -60.98 -4.18
N TYR A 16 33.53 -60.30 -3.13
CA TYR A 16 33.08 -60.96 -1.87
C TYR A 16 32.15 -60.03 -1.04
N HIS A 17 31.49 -60.58 -0.01
CA HIS A 17 30.19 -60.11 0.50
C HIS A 17 30.16 -58.85 1.41
N ARG A 18 29.02 -58.14 1.30
CA ARG A 18 28.10 -57.67 2.37
C ARG A 18 28.39 -58.16 3.82
N PRO A 19 28.10 -57.37 4.88
CA PRO A 19 26.69 -57.05 5.18
C PRO A 19 26.34 -55.63 5.64
N VAL A 20 25.03 -55.36 5.61
CA VAL A 20 24.31 -54.23 6.19
C VAL A 20 24.21 -54.38 7.72
N VAL A 21 24.17 -53.26 8.45
CA VAL A 21 23.70 -53.21 9.85
C VAL A 21 22.68 -52.08 9.98
N ALA A 22 21.54 -52.35 10.61
CA ALA A 22 20.43 -51.41 10.79
C ALA A 22 20.59 -50.57 12.08
N PRO A 23 19.97 -49.36 12.17
CA PRO A 23 19.96 -48.57 13.40
C PRO A 23 19.04 -49.20 14.46
N SER A 24 19.57 -49.49 15.65
CA SER A 24 18.82 -50.13 16.74
C SER A 24 18.30 -49.13 17.79
N ARG A 25 16.99 -49.16 18.09
CA ARG A 25 16.41 -48.44 19.25
C ARG A 25 16.72 -49.16 20.58
N LYS A 26 17.45 -48.51 21.48
CA LYS A 26 17.25 -48.51 22.96
C LYS A 26 17.77 -47.17 23.51
N HIS A 27 16.93 -46.16 23.77
CA HIS A 27 16.09 -45.93 24.96
C HIS A 27 16.85 -45.60 26.27
N THR A 28 16.36 -44.53 26.92
CA THR A 28 16.56 -44.16 28.34
C THR A 28 17.99 -44.10 28.89
N GLU A 29 18.69 -43.01 28.60
CA GLU A 29 19.09 -42.01 29.62
C GLU A 29 19.73 -40.78 28.94
N TRP A 30 19.13 -39.58 29.06
CA TRP A 30 19.83 -38.29 29.26
C TRP A 30 18.91 -37.07 29.50
N VAL A 31 17.73 -37.25 30.13
CA VAL A 31 16.86 -36.14 30.61
C VAL A 31 17.44 -35.48 31.89
N ARG A 32 18.76 -35.52 32.07
CA ARG A 32 19.51 -34.95 33.19
C ARG A 32 20.90 -34.49 32.75
N ASN A 33 20.96 -33.36 32.03
CA ASN A 33 22.12 -32.43 32.05
C ASN A 33 21.94 -31.15 31.22
N ALA A 34 20.82 -30.95 30.51
CA ALA A 34 20.43 -29.67 29.89
C ALA A 34 20.04 -28.57 30.92
N ALA A 35 20.76 -28.50 32.04
CA ALA A 35 20.48 -27.64 33.20
C ALA A 35 21.78 -27.10 33.83
N LYS A 36 22.79 -26.79 33.00
CA LYS A 36 24.06 -26.14 33.40
C LYS A 36 24.85 -25.64 32.19
N PHE A 37 24.48 -24.46 31.66
CA PHE A 37 25.41 -23.46 31.08
C PHE A 37 24.67 -22.14 30.77
N GLY A 38 24.08 -21.54 31.80
CA GLY A 38 23.52 -20.19 31.73
C GLY A 38 24.31 -19.23 32.61
N GLN A 39 24.63 -18.04 32.07
CA GLN A 39 25.25 -16.88 32.76
C GLN A 39 26.69 -17.07 33.28
N THR A 40 27.59 -16.09 33.26
CA THR A 40 27.81 -14.83 32.49
C THR A 40 29.32 -14.54 32.57
N PRO A 41 29.84 -13.44 31.95
CA PRO A 41 30.51 -12.47 32.82
C PRO A 41 30.35 -10.99 32.37
N ALA A 42 29.19 -10.37 32.66
CA ALA A 42 29.01 -8.92 32.52
C ALA A 42 28.36 -8.23 33.74
N VAL A 43 28.04 -8.98 34.81
CA VAL A 43 27.35 -8.46 36.02
C VAL A 43 28.10 -8.83 37.31
N VAL A 44 29.45 -8.77 37.29
CA VAL A 44 30.30 -8.89 38.50
C VAL A 44 31.31 -7.73 38.62
N ALA A 45 30.85 -6.54 38.22
CA ALA A 45 31.27 -5.27 38.81
C ALA A 45 30.01 -4.54 39.30
N TRP A 46 30.13 -3.66 40.28
CA TRP A 46 28.99 -2.91 40.87
C TRP A 46 27.95 -3.68 41.73
N ARG A 47 28.39 -4.51 42.69
CA ARG A 47 27.68 -4.62 43.99
C ARG A 47 28.51 -5.09 45.20
N ARG A 48 29.73 -4.55 45.38
CA ARG A 48 30.48 -4.71 46.65
C ARG A 48 31.31 -3.49 47.12
N TYR A 49 30.80 -2.28 46.86
CA TYR A 49 31.25 -1.05 47.53
C TYR A 49 30.04 -0.20 47.97
N ALA A 50 29.30 -0.69 48.99
CA ALA A 50 28.31 0.09 49.71
C ALA A 50 28.97 0.69 50.96
N GLY A 51 29.17 2.01 51.00
CA GLY A 51 30.10 2.59 51.99
C GLY A 51 30.10 4.12 52.17
N LYS A 52 28.92 4.75 52.23
CA LYS A 52 28.68 6.16 52.64
C LYS A 52 29.36 7.27 51.80
N MET A 53 28.56 8.12 51.14
CA MET A 53 28.60 9.60 51.30
C MET A 53 27.45 10.28 50.52
N ASN A 54 27.27 11.60 50.72
CA ASN A 54 26.02 12.31 50.48
C ASN A 54 25.81 12.83 49.04
N SER A 55 24.53 12.97 48.70
CA SER A 55 24.04 13.84 47.63
C SER A 55 24.43 15.31 47.87
N GLY A 56 25.18 15.93 46.95
CA GLY A 56 25.57 17.33 47.12
C GLY A 56 26.56 17.91 46.10
N GLN A 57 26.63 17.42 44.85
CA GLN A 57 27.62 17.93 43.88
C GLN A 57 27.21 17.99 42.39
N PHE A 58 26.02 17.51 41.99
CA PHE A 58 25.62 17.50 40.57
C PHE A 58 24.75 18.69 40.12
N VAL A 59 24.30 19.54 41.05
CA VAL A 59 23.53 20.77 40.72
C VAL A 59 24.40 21.83 40.02
N GLY A 60 25.73 21.78 40.21
CA GLY A 60 26.67 22.82 39.78
C GLY A 60 27.03 22.88 38.29
N ARG A 61 26.35 22.15 37.39
CA ARG A 61 26.63 22.18 35.94
C ARG A 61 25.41 22.42 35.03
N VAL A 62 24.19 22.15 35.47
CA VAL A 62 22.97 22.47 34.69
C VAL A 62 22.68 23.98 34.72
N GLY A 63 22.95 24.64 35.85
CA GLY A 63 22.76 26.10 36.01
C GLY A 63 23.63 26.99 35.11
N GLY A 64 24.60 26.42 34.37
CA GLY A 64 25.39 27.18 33.39
C GLY A 64 24.63 27.50 32.10
N LEU A 65 23.67 26.65 31.70
CA LEU A 65 22.96 26.82 30.42
C LEU A 65 21.83 27.86 30.52
N ALA A 66 21.15 27.93 31.66
CA ALA A 66 20.05 28.87 31.90
C ALA A 66 20.47 30.36 31.79
N VAL A 67 21.74 30.67 32.02
CA VAL A 67 22.28 32.04 31.89
C VAL A 67 22.55 32.42 30.42
N ALA A 68 22.70 31.44 29.52
CA ALA A 68 22.87 31.70 28.08
C ALA A 68 21.56 32.07 27.37
N PHE A 69 20.42 31.60 27.88
CA PHE A 69 19.09 31.77 27.27
C PHE A 69 18.32 33.02 27.73
N GLY A 70 18.97 33.97 28.42
CA GLY A 70 18.52 35.37 28.49
C GLY A 70 17.25 35.70 29.30
N VAL A 71 16.61 34.75 29.97
CA VAL A 71 15.42 35.00 30.80
C VAL A 71 15.81 35.55 32.18
N GLY A 72 15.52 36.83 32.45
CA GLY A 72 15.89 37.47 33.72
C GLY A 72 15.21 38.80 34.01
N ALA A 73 13.94 38.75 34.45
CA ALA A 73 13.26 39.89 35.08
C ALA A 73 13.22 39.70 36.62
N ALA A 74 13.60 40.73 37.38
CA ALA A 74 13.85 40.62 38.82
C ALA A 74 12.64 41.01 39.70
N VAL A 75 12.49 40.33 40.84
CA VAL A 75 11.61 40.73 41.95
C VAL A 75 12.44 40.96 43.21
N PHE A 76 12.13 42.02 43.96
CA PHE A 76 12.94 42.50 45.08
C PHE A 76 12.73 41.73 46.41
N THR A 77 13.75 41.76 47.28
CA THR A 77 13.73 41.17 48.63
C THR A 77 13.14 42.12 49.69
N GLY A 78 12.50 41.60 50.76
CA GLY A 78 11.64 42.43 51.64
C GLY A 78 11.43 42.08 53.14
N SER A 79 12.16 41.12 53.74
CA SER A 79 12.44 41.01 55.20
C SER A 79 11.32 40.98 56.30
N GLY A 80 11.34 39.91 57.12
CA GLY A 80 10.79 39.86 58.51
C GLY A 80 9.76 38.74 58.77
N VAL A 81 9.74 38.01 59.91
CA VAL A 81 10.48 38.07 61.20
C VAL A 81 10.73 36.63 61.76
N ALA A 82 11.65 36.47 62.74
CA ALA A 82 12.06 35.26 63.49
C ALA A 82 10.89 34.42 64.12
N TRP A 83 10.95 33.09 64.35
CA TRP A 83 11.89 32.22 65.15
C TRP A 83 11.92 32.56 66.65
N ALA A 84 11.95 31.65 67.65
CA ALA A 84 11.99 30.17 67.76
C ALA A 84 11.00 29.71 68.90
N SER A 85 10.98 28.54 69.58
CA SER A 85 11.83 27.32 69.77
C SER A 85 10.93 26.07 70.02
N GLU A 86 11.36 24.79 70.07
CA GLU A 86 12.11 23.98 71.09
C GLU A 86 11.51 24.03 72.52
N ASP A 87 11.35 22.92 73.28
CA ASP A 87 12.32 21.80 73.44
C ASP A 87 11.74 20.43 73.96
N SER A 88 12.56 19.37 73.84
CA SER A 88 12.73 18.14 74.66
C SER A 88 11.60 17.13 75.03
N ALA A 89 11.80 15.88 74.56
CA ALA A 89 11.96 14.63 75.35
C ALA A 89 10.82 13.89 76.13
N SER A 90 10.55 12.65 75.64
CA SER A 90 10.56 11.35 76.37
C SER A 90 9.47 10.88 77.37
N GLU A 91 9.23 9.55 77.30
CA GLU A 91 8.67 8.59 78.29
C GLU A 91 7.15 8.41 78.49
N THR A 92 6.76 7.13 78.59
CA THR A 92 5.41 6.56 78.81
C THR A 92 5.36 5.92 80.20
N PRO A 93 4.18 5.66 80.81
CA PRO A 93 3.83 4.23 80.97
C PRO A 93 2.33 3.84 80.99
N SER A 94 2.13 2.59 80.56
CA SER A 94 1.11 1.56 80.77
C SER A 94 -0.03 1.67 81.81
N ALA A 95 -1.21 1.15 81.42
CA ALA A 95 -1.99 0.07 82.07
C ALA A 95 -3.15 -0.33 81.12
N GLU A 96 -3.32 -1.55 80.56
CA GLU A 96 -3.37 -2.95 81.06
C GLU A 96 -4.75 -3.48 81.50
N THR A 97 -5.27 -4.44 80.73
CA THR A 97 -6.05 -5.65 81.13
C THR A 97 -6.21 -6.49 79.84
N ALA A 98 -5.54 -7.64 79.69
CA ALA A 98 -5.94 -8.99 80.15
C ALA A 98 -7.07 -9.61 79.30
N GLU A 99 -7.00 -10.85 78.78
CA GLU A 99 -6.00 -11.92 78.98
C GLU A 99 -5.98 -12.97 77.83
N THR A 100 -4.78 -13.25 77.28
CA THR A 100 -4.16 -14.59 77.00
C THR A 100 -4.81 -15.67 76.07
N PRO A 101 -4.06 -16.71 75.58
CA PRO A 101 -2.70 -16.67 74.99
C PRO A 101 -2.39 -17.68 73.82
N GLU A 102 -1.28 -17.45 73.08
CA GLU A 102 -0.19 -18.42 72.68
C GLU A 102 -0.45 -19.76 71.92
N SER A 103 0.51 -20.41 71.23
CA SER A 103 1.82 -19.99 70.63
C SER A 103 2.40 -21.01 69.60
N GLN A 104 3.25 -20.48 68.69
CA GLN A 104 4.51 -21.00 68.08
C GLN A 104 4.83 -22.52 67.89
N SER A 105 5.07 -22.93 66.62
CA SER A 105 6.29 -23.50 65.98
C SER A 105 7.34 -24.36 66.77
N PRO A 106 8.22 -25.19 66.12
CA PRO A 106 8.18 -25.90 64.81
C PRO A 106 8.77 -27.36 64.79
N ALA A 107 8.84 -27.98 63.59
CA ALA A 107 9.80 -29.02 63.11
C ALA A 107 9.64 -30.55 63.39
N ASP A 108 9.65 -31.31 62.28
CA ASP A 108 10.25 -32.64 61.92
C ASP A 108 10.03 -33.99 62.69
N GLU A 109 9.90 -35.06 61.86
CA GLU A 109 9.95 -36.55 62.09
C GLU A 109 8.98 -37.19 63.12
N ILE A 110 8.18 -38.24 62.82
CA ILE A 110 8.54 -39.67 62.59
C ILE A 110 7.30 -40.51 62.12
N ALA A 111 7.51 -41.46 61.19
CA ALA A 111 6.78 -42.72 60.85
C ALA A 111 5.24 -42.79 60.57
N ASP A 112 4.88 -43.26 59.36
CA ASP A 112 4.44 -44.65 58.99
C ASP A 112 3.39 -45.41 59.86
N PRO A 113 2.46 -46.27 59.33
CA PRO A 113 2.58 -47.04 58.07
C PRO A 113 1.34 -47.21 57.15
N GLY A 114 1.59 -47.60 55.88
CA GLY A 114 0.61 -48.19 54.95
C GLY A 114 1.09 -48.24 53.47
N GLY A 115 1.37 -49.45 52.94
CA GLY A 115 1.97 -49.70 51.61
C GLY A 115 1.07 -49.45 50.37
N ASP A 116 1.59 -49.39 49.13
CA ASP A 116 2.28 -50.43 48.30
C ASP A 116 1.25 -51.39 47.63
N ASP A 117 1.39 -51.95 46.42
CA ASP A 117 2.38 -51.90 45.30
C ASP A 117 1.74 -51.21 44.04
N VAL A 118 2.38 -50.73 42.95
CA VAL A 118 3.72 -50.79 42.31
C VAL A 118 3.85 -51.70 41.05
N ASP A 119 4.14 -51.03 39.90
CA ASP A 119 4.74 -51.41 38.59
C ASP A 119 4.33 -52.63 37.71
N ASP A 120 3.99 -52.30 36.45
CA ASP A 120 4.43 -52.80 35.11
C ASP A 120 4.67 -54.30 34.75
N ALA A 121 4.47 -54.57 33.44
CA ALA A 121 5.00 -55.65 32.59
C ALA A 121 4.50 -57.11 32.71
N GLY A 122 4.14 -57.70 31.54
CA GLY A 122 4.82 -58.93 31.07
C GLY A 122 4.04 -60.25 30.87
N ASP A 123 3.89 -60.62 29.59
CA ASP A 123 3.97 -61.99 29.02
C ASP A 123 2.83 -63.04 29.24
N ALA A 124 2.85 -64.11 28.43
CA ALA A 124 1.71 -64.96 28.03
C ALA A 124 1.44 -66.25 28.85
N THR A 125 0.24 -66.86 28.70
CA THR A 125 -0.04 -68.20 28.09
C THR A 125 -1.49 -68.72 28.27
N ASP A 126 -1.96 -69.45 27.25
CA ASP A 126 -2.90 -70.60 27.15
C ASP A 126 -4.36 -70.62 27.73
N ASP A 127 -5.29 -71.04 26.85
CA ASP A 127 -6.42 -71.99 27.00
C ASP A 127 -7.56 -71.74 28.03
N SER A 128 -8.86 -71.97 27.73
CA SER A 128 -9.51 -72.85 26.74
C SER A 128 -11.03 -72.56 26.54
N ASP A 129 -11.61 -73.09 25.44
CA ASP A 129 -13.05 -73.40 25.18
C ASP A 129 -14.07 -72.22 25.08
N ASP A 130 -15.11 -72.21 24.22
CA ASP A 130 -15.68 -73.20 23.26
C ASP A 130 -16.38 -72.49 22.05
N ALA A 131 -16.50 -73.20 20.91
CA ALA A 131 -17.34 -73.03 19.70
C ALA A 131 -17.72 -71.63 19.13
N GLY A 132 -17.70 -71.39 17.81
CA GLY A 132 -17.29 -72.24 16.67
C GLY A 132 -17.95 -71.81 15.34
N ASP A 133 -17.26 -72.11 14.22
CA ASP A 133 -17.74 -72.21 12.81
C ASP A 133 -18.28 -70.92 12.12
N ASP A 134 -17.89 -70.52 10.89
CA ASP A 134 -16.91 -71.14 9.96
C ASP A 134 -16.53 -70.23 8.75
N VAL A 135 -15.28 -70.39 8.23
CA VAL A 135 -14.70 -70.20 6.85
C VAL A 135 -15.16 -69.08 5.87
N ASP A 136 -14.47 -68.64 4.79
CA ASP A 136 -13.11 -68.77 4.18
C ASP A 136 -13.03 -67.65 3.08
N ALA A 137 -11.92 -67.22 2.47
CA ALA A 137 -10.47 -67.25 2.76
C ALA A 137 -9.73 -66.32 1.73
N GLU A 138 -8.47 -66.59 1.41
CA GLU A 138 -7.52 -65.81 0.58
C GLU A 138 -7.34 -66.42 -0.85
N ASP A 139 -6.67 -65.74 -1.81
CA ASP A 139 -5.22 -65.91 -2.06
C ASP A 139 -4.66 -65.22 -3.36
N ALA A 140 -3.34 -65.31 -3.50
CA ALA A 140 -2.30 -64.60 -4.28
C ALA A 140 -2.28 -64.52 -5.85
N GLU A 141 -1.69 -63.40 -6.32
CA GLU A 141 -0.57 -63.22 -7.29
C GLU A 141 -0.61 -63.59 -8.81
N ASP A 142 0.43 -63.07 -9.50
CA ASP A 142 1.03 -63.37 -10.83
C ASP A 142 0.45 -62.84 -12.17
N ALA A 143 1.01 -61.69 -12.58
CA ALA A 143 1.99 -61.54 -13.70
C ALA A 143 1.60 -61.49 -15.20
N ASP A 144 2.33 -60.58 -15.89
CA ASP A 144 2.76 -60.52 -17.30
C ASP A 144 1.78 -60.66 -18.48
N VAL A 145 1.80 -59.66 -19.38
CA VAL A 145 2.52 -59.72 -20.68
C VAL A 145 2.40 -58.37 -21.41
N ALA A 146 3.48 -57.91 -22.02
CA ALA A 146 3.50 -56.81 -23.00
C ALA A 146 3.89 -57.34 -24.40
N ASP A 147 3.52 -56.62 -25.47
CA ASP A 147 4.48 -56.10 -26.47
C ASP A 147 3.80 -55.50 -27.74
N ASP A 148 4.61 -54.71 -28.45
CA ASP A 148 4.60 -54.36 -29.88
C ASP A 148 3.54 -53.41 -30.53
N VAL A 149 3.87 -52.54 -31.52
CA VAL A 149 5.07 -51.68 -31.82
C VAL A 149 4.87 -50.86 -33.12
N ALA A 150 5.58 -49.72 -33.24
CA ALA A 150 5.97 -48.96 -34.47
C ALA A 150 4.93 -48.18 -35.34
N ASP A 151 5.17 -46.86 -35.42
CA ASP A 151 5.66 -46.07 -36.59
C ASP A 151 5.03 -46.22 -38.00
N GLU A 152 4.66 -45.10 -38.64
CA GLU A 152 5.56 -44.34 -39.55
C GLU A 152 4.94 -42.98 -40.02
N ASP A 153 5.79 -42.09 -40.55
CA ASP A 153 5.52 -40.69 -40.93
C ASP A 153 4.99 -40.44 -42.37
N VAL A 154 4.80 -39.15 -42.71
CA VAL A 154 5.13 -38.47 -44.01
C VAL A 154 3.97 -37.85 -44.83
N ALA A 155 3.86 -36.50 -44.71
CA ALA A 155 3.55 -35.46 -45.72
C ALA A 155 2.24 -35.47 -46.56
N GLY A 156 1.79 -34.28 -47.03
CA GLY A 156 0.54 -34.17 -47.82
C GLY A 156 0.22 -32.91 -48.65
N ASP A 157 0.68 -31.70 -48.27
CA ASP A 157 0.78 -30.46 -49.08
C ASP A 157 -0.44 -29.81 -49.82
N THR A 158 -0.45 -28.47 -49.90
CA THR A 158 -1.24 -27.54 -50.78
C THR A 158 -2.78 -27.45 -50.79
N ALA A 159 -3.26 -26.20 -50.94
CA ALA A 159 -4.24 -25.69 -51.94
C ALA A 159 -5.55 -24.97 -51.45
N GLU A 160 -5.48 -23.63 -51.47
CA GLU A 160 -6.41 -22.67 -52.13
C GLU A 160 -7.96 -22.85 -52.11
N ASP A 161 -8.60 -21.94 -51.33
CA ASP A 161 -9.46 -20.82 -51.83
C ASP A 161 -10.90 -21.05 -52.39
N THR A 162 -11.67 -19.95 -52.40
CA THR A 162 -12.95 -19.65 -53.11
C THR A 162 -14.33 -20.07 -52.52
N VAL A 163 -14.91 -19.17 -51.71
CA VAL A 163 -16.05 -18.27 -52.05
C VAL A 163 -17.45 -18.84 -52.47
N GLU A 164 -18.48 -18.38 -51.73
CA GLU A 164 -19.92 -18.12 -52.05
C GLU A 164 -21.07 -19.18 -52.02
N ASP A 165 -22.25 -18.62 -51.69
CA ASP A 165 -23.65 -18.96 -52.01
C ASP A 165 -24.46 -20.13 -51.38
N VAL A 166 -25.01 -19.84 -50.19
CA VAL A 166 -26.45 -19.49 -49.95
C VAL A 166 -27.60 -20.50 -50.26
N ALA A 167 -28.32 -20.84 -49.18
CA ALA A 167 -29.77 -21.14 -49.01
C ALA A 167 -30.44 -22.45 -49.50
N ASP A 168 -31.11 -23.14 -48.54
CA ASP A 168 -32.55 -23.48 -48.59
C ASP A 168 -33.07 -23.77 -47.15
N VAL A 169 -33.79 -22.86 -46.48
CA VAL A 169 -35.26 -22.73 -46.36
C VAL A 169 -36.07 -24.03 -46.06
N SER A 170 -36.41 -24.25 -44.78
CA SER A 170 -37.67 -24.91 -44.37
C SER A 170 -37.96 -24.65 -42.88
N THR A 171 -38.90 -23.77 -42.48
CA THR A 171 -40.35 -24.00 -42.28
C THR A 171 -40.71 -25.02 -41.17
N LYS A 172 -41.67 -24.77 -40.24
CA LYS A 172 -42.66 -23.68 -40.05
C LYS A 172 -43.35 -23.75 -38.66
N ARG A 173 -43.57 -22.58 -38.01
CA ARG A 173 -44.83 -22.15 -37.31
C ARG A 173 -45.23 -22.88 -35.99
N ARG A 174 -46.08 -22.39 -35.06
CA ARG A 174 -46.96 -21.19 -34.85
C ARG A 174 -47.51 -21.21 -33.38
N ASN A 175 -48.14 -20.22 -32.73
CA ASN A 175 -48.33 -18.75 -32.88
C ASN A 175 -49.05 -18.19 -31.61
N VAL A 176 -49.40 -16.87 -31.64
CA VAL A 176 -50.46 -16.18 -30.85
C VAL A 176 -50.03 -15.60 -29.50
N ALA A 177 -50.22 -14.31 -29.18
CA ALA A 177 -50.48 -13.13 -30.03
C ALA A 177 -50.23 -11.81 -29.25
N SER A 178 -49.95 -10.73 -29.99
CA SER A 178 -49.96 -9.33 -29.54
C SER A 178 -51.26 -8.60 -29.94
N ARG A 179 -51.47 -7.40 -29.39
CA ARG A 179 -52.37 -6.30 -29.82
C ARG A 179 -51.96 -5.00 -29.10
N ASP A 180 -52.26 -3.77 -29.52
CA ASP A 180 -52.65 -3.10 -30.80
C ASP A 180 -52.56 -1.58 -30.48
N ALA A 181 -52.11 -0.61 -31.30
CA ALA A 181 -51.55 -0.58 -32.66
C ALA A 181 -50.71 0.73 -32.85
N ALA A 182 -50.72 1.36 -34.05
CA ALA A 182 -49.99 2.60 -34.42
C ALA A 182 -50.87 3.48 -35.35
N PRO A 183 -50.42 4.56 -36.06
CA PRO A 183 -49.31 5.52 -35.88
C PRO A 183 -49.74 7.03 -36.06
N VAL A 184 -48.76 7.94 -36.27
CA VAL A 184 -48.80 9.24 -37.04
C VAL A 184 -48.79 10.60 -36.27
N ALA A 185 -47.60 11.23 -36.31
CA ALA A 185 -47.23 12.66 -36.47
C ALA A 185 -48.06 13.83 -35.88
N VAL A 186 -47.35 14.72 -35.14
CA VAL A 186 -47.71 16.14 -34.90
C VAL A 186 -46.45 17.03 -35.04
N THR A 187 -46.67 18.29 -35.42
CA THR A 187 -45.72 19.33 -35.83
C THR A 187 -45.07 20.15 -34.69
N GLU A 188 -43.96 20.83 -35.00
CA GLU A 188 -43.40 21.98 -34.25
C GLU A 188 -44.43 23.12 -34.07
N PRO A 189 -44.31 24.03 -33.06
CA PRO A 189 -43.42 25.21 -33.23
C PRO A 189 -42.83 25.93 -31.97
N VAL A 190 -41.61 26.48 -32.12
CA VAL A 190 -41.16 27.84 -31.70
C VAL A 190 -41.19 28.32 -30.22
N ARG A 191 -40.01 28.80 -29.75
CA ARG A 191 -39.71 29.69 -28.58
C ARG A 191 -39.83 29.04 -27.17
N GLN A 192 -39.20 29.56 -26.10
CA GLN A 192 -38.66 30.92 -25.90
C GLN A 192 -37.37 30.98 -25.04
N THR A 193 -36.49 31.94 -25.34
CA THR A 193 -35.34 32.35 -24.49
C THR A 193 -35.75 33.38 -23.43
N THR A 194 -35.19 33.29 -22.22
CA THR A 194 -35.22 34.38 -21.22
C THR A 194 -33.86 34.52 -20.53
N ALA A 195 -33.22 35.68 -20.71
CA ALA A 195 -32.05 36.11 -19.96
C ALA A 195 -32.14 37.64 -19.75
N GLU A 196 -32.17 38.06 -18.49
CA GLU A 196 -32.15 39.45 -18.01
C GLU A 196 -31.47 39.45 -16.62
N SER A 197 -30.70 40.45 -16.17
CA SER A 197 -30.05 41.57 -16.88
C SER A 197 -29.13 42.37 -15.92
N VAL A 198 -27.94 42.82 -16.37
CA VAL A 198 -27.44 44.23 -16.35
C VAL A 198 -27.39 45.00 -14.99
N PRO A 199 -26.35 45.81 -14.65
CA PRO A 199 -25.53 46.63 -15.57
C PRO A 199 -24.00 46.59 -15.40
N ALA A 200 -23.32 47.25 -16.35
CA ALA A 200 -21.94 47.71 -16.24
C ALA A 200 -21.90 49.24 -15.96
N GLU A 201 -20.74 49.75 -15.55
CA GLU A 201 -20.46 51.20 -15.49
C GLU A 201 -19.22 51.54 -16.34
N SER A 202 -19.09 52.79 -16.79
CA SER A 202 -18.29 53.17 -17.97
C SER A 202 -17.35 54.36 -17.75
N VAL A 203 -16.15 54.35 -18.34
CA VAL A 203 -15.28 55.54 -18.51
C VAL A 203 -14.60 55.52 -19.89
N ASP A 204 -14.58 56.68 -20.56
CA ASP A 204 -14.07 56.90 -21.92
C ASP A 204 -12.56 57.21 -22.03
N PRO A 205 -11.95 57.07 -23.23
CA PRO A 205 -10.54 57.42 -23.52
C PRO A 205 -10.35 58.79 -24.23
N PRO A 206 -9.09 59.29 -24.30
CA PRO A 206 -8.63 60.21 -25.37
C PRO A 206 -7.52 59.53 -26.23
N ALA A 207 -7.57 59.42 -27.56
CA ALA A 207 -7.76 60.39 -28.67
C ALA A 207 -6.48 61.15 -29.10
N GLY A 208 -6.00 60.93 -30.35
CA GLY A 208 -4.82 61.65 -30.90
C GLY A 208 -4.30 61.27 -32.32
N SER A 209 -4.88 61.85 -33.38
CA SER A 209 -4.28 62.22 -34.69
C SER A 209 -3.31 61.30 -35.50
N ALA A 210 -3.85 60.61 -36.53
CA ALA A 210 -3.63 60.76 -38.00
C ALA A 210 -2.52 61.71 -38.58
N PRO A 211 -2.17 61.66 -39.92
CA PRO A 211 -2.19 60.57 -40.94
C PRO A 211 -1.02 60.58 -42.00
N ALA A 212 -1.11 59.72 -43.04
CA ALA A 212 -0.48 59.80 -44.40
C ALA A 212 1.05 59.53 -44.52
N ASP A 213 1.63 59.17 -45.67
CA ASP A 213 1.18 59.15 -47.10
C ASP A 213 1.81 57.92 -47.86
N PRO A 214 1.38 57.54 -49.09
CA PRO A 214 1.77 56.29 -49.79
C PRO A 214 2.79 56.49 -50.96
N ASN A 215 2.57 55.82 -52.11
CA ASN A 215 3.34 55.79 -53.39
C ASN A 215 4.53 54.79 -53.43
N ASP A 216 4.92 54.15 -54.56
CA ASP A 216 4.34 53.89 -55.90
C ASP A 216 5.07 52.62 -56.44
N ASP A 217 4.44 51.57 -56.99
CA ASP A 217 3.74 51.39 -58.30
C ASP A 217 4.65 50.73 -59.39
N ASP A 218 4.04 50.04 -60.37
CA ASP A 218 4.61 49.47 -61.63
C ASP A 218 5.67 48.32 -61.59
N ASP A 219 5.71 47.36 -62.54
CA ASP A 219 4.82 47.02 -63.69
C ASP A 219 4.86 45.49 -63.98
N THR A 220 4.35 45.02 -65.13
CA THR A 220 3.58 43.77 -65.26
C THR A 220 3.96 42.86 -66.47
N ALA A 221 3.31 41.68 -66.53
CA ALA A 221 3.19 40.74 -67.68
C ALA A 221 4.46 39.98 -68.15
N ALA A 222 4.41 38.80 -68.80
CA ALA A 222 3.49 37.65 -68.94
C ALA A 222 4.30 36.52 -69.68
N LEU A 223 3.97 35.22 -69.84
CA LEU A 223 2.73 34.53 -70.24
C LEU A 223 2.80 32.99 -69.96
N ARG A 224 1.74 32.44 -69.32
CA ARG A 224 1.04 31.14 -69.56
C ARG A 224 1.76 29.79 -69.84
N ARG A 225 1.13 28.73 -69.27
CA ARG A 225 1.15 27.26 -69.54
C ARG A 225 2.08 26.41 -68.65
N ASP A 226 1.67 25.25 -68.13
CA ASP A 226 0.34 24.59 -68.01
C ASP A 226 0.35 23.55 -66.84
N ALA A 227 -0.80 23.37 -66.16
CA ALA A 227 -1.17 22.27 -65.23
C ALA A 227 -0.37 22.06 -63.91
N PRO A 228 -0.92 21.32 -62.91
CA PRO A 228 -2.29 21.31 -62.37
C PRO A 228 -2.33 21.89 -60.93
N GLU A 229 -3.52 21.97 -60.30
CA GLU A 229 -3.66 22.53 -58.93
C GLU A 229 -3.20 21.56 -57.82
N PRO A 230 -2.51 22.06 -56.78
CA PRO A 230 -2.32 21.37 -55.50
C PRO A 230 -3.51 21.59 -54.54
N SER A 231 -3.74 20.63 -53.65
CA SER A 231 -4.76 20.65 -52.59
C SER A 231 -4.62 21.85 -51.63
N PRO A 232 -5.71 22.28 -50.96
CA PRO A 232 -5.67 23.44 -50.07
C PRO A 232 -4.73 23.25 -48.88
N ASN A 233 -4.09 24.36 -48.49
CA ASN A 233 -3.10 24.48 -47.41
C ASN A 233 -3.39 23.57 -46.21
N LEU A 234 -2.46 22.65 -45.90
CA LEU A 234 -2.25 22.31 -44.50
C LEU A 234 -1.82 23.57 -43.78
N VAL A 235 -2.53 23.94 -42.73
CA VAL A 235 -1.95 24.77 -41.67
C VAL A 235 -0.97 23.86 -40.95
N THR A 236 0.32 24.01 -41.25
CA THR A 236 1.36 23.39 -40.43
C THR A 236 1.37 24.09 -39.09
N THR A 237 0.57 23.57 -38.16
CA THR A 237 0.75 23.84 -36.73
C THR A 237 2.15 23.33 -36.40
N THR A 238 3.11 24.24 -36.27
CA THR A 238 4.42 23.92 -35.72
C THR A 238 4.21 23.58 -34.25
N ILE A 239 4.01 22.29 -33.97
CA ILE A 239 4.13 21.75 -32.63
C ILE A 239 5.56 22.06 -32.21
N THR A 240 5.72 22.91 -31.20
CA THR A 240 7.03 23.10 -30.57
C THR A 240 7.43 21.75 -29.97
N PRO A 241 8.63 21.22 -30.24
CA PRO A 241 9.13 20.06 -29.51
C PRO A 241 9.08 20.32 -28.01
N PRO A 242 8.86 19.30 -27.16
CA PRO A 242 8.94 19.47 -25.72
C PRO A 242 10.35 19.96 -25.35
N GLU A 243 10.47 21.17 -24.80
CA GLU A 243 11.71 21.59 -24.16
C GLU A 243 11.85 20.81 -22.84
N VAL A 244 12.75 19.81 -22.81
CA VAL A 244 13.03 19.03 -21.58
C VAL A 244 13.34 20.01 -20.43
N PRO A 245 12.58 19.98 -19.31
CA PRO A 245 12.65 21.01 -18.28
C PRO A 245 14.08 21.26 -17.76
N SER A 246 14.46 22.54 -17.59
CA SER A 246 15.89 22.90 -17.43
C SER A 246 16.53 22.24 -16.20
N TRP A 247 17.62 21.49 -16.41
CA TRP A 247 18.26 20.57 -15.44
C TRP A 247 19.05 21.34 -14.35
N ARG A 248 18.33 22.07 -13.50
CA ARG A 248 18.85 22.59 -12.24
C ARG A 248 18.79 21.47 -11.19
N PRO A 249 19.63 21.52 -10.14
CA PRO A 249 19.28 20.85 -8.90
C PRO A 249 17.92 21.39 -8.45
N TRP A 250 16.92 20.51 -8.38
CA TRP A 250 15.62 20.82 -7.80
C TRP A 250 15.78 21.28 -6.35
N PRO A 251 14.82 22.02 -5.78
CA PRO A 251 14.79 22.27 -4.35
C PRO A 251 14.85 20.94 -3.58
N THR A 252 16.00 20.66 -2.97
CA THR A 252 16.09 19.59 -1.98
C THR A 252 15.33 20.09 -0.75
N ALA A 253 14.42 19.28 -0.20
CA ALA A 253 13.58 19.65 0.95
C ALA A 253 14.37 20.21 2.16
N PHE A 254 15.67 19.88 2.26
CA PHE A 254 16.65 20.63 3.06
C PHE A 254 17.30 21.79 2.28
N ASP A 255 16.62 22.95 2.15
CA ASP A 255 17.33 24.23 2.04
C ASP A 255 17.69 24.73 3.46
N LEU A 256 18.69 25.60 3.56
CA LEU A 256 18.89 26.46 4.74
C LEU A 256 17.67 27.35 4.98
N ARG A 257 16.88 27.69 3.96
CA ARG A 257 15.53 28.25 4.15
C ARG A 257 14.63 27.26 4.86
N SER A 258 14.45 26.03 4.37
CA SER A 258 13.64 25.00 5.02
C SER A 258 14.06 24.73 6.46
N ALA A 259 15.36 24.81 6.78
CA ALA A 259 15.87 24.72 8.14
C ALA A 259 15.55 25.97 9.01
N VAL A 260 15.61 27.18 8.44
CA VAL A 260 15.19 28.42 9.13
C VAL A 260 13.67 28.45 9.30
N THR A 261 12.91 28.10 8.27
CA THR A 261 11.45 27.94 8.28
C THR A 261 11.08 26.90 9.31
N TYR A 262 11.66 25.69 9.32
CA TYR A 262 11.41 24.70 10.38
C TYR A 262 11.73 25.20 11.80
N VAL A 263 12.79 26.00 12.00
CA VAL A 263 13.08 26.60 13.32
C VAL A 263 12.08 27.72 13.65
N VAL A 264 11.62 28.48 12.65
CA VAL A 264 10.55 29.46 12.78
C VAL A 264 9.22 28.77 13.06
N ASP A 265 8.89 27.66 12.41
CA ASP A 265 7.65 26.90 12.56
C ASP A 265 7.65 26.09 13.85
N LEU A 266 8.80 25.61 14.32
CA LEU A 266 8.96 25.06 15.67
C LEU A 266 8.79 26.16 16.73
N ALA A 267 9.34 27.35 16.50
CA ALA A 267 9.15 28.47 17.41
C ALA A 267 7.71 29.00 17.38
N THR A 268 7.11 29.09 16.19
CA THR A 268 5.77 29.61 15.92
C THR A 268 4.70 28.61 16.33
N SER A 269 4.84 27.31 16.08
CA SER A 269 3.93 26.30 16.66
C SER A 269 4.00 26.23 18.18
N VAL A 270 5.17 26.44 18.79
CA VAL A 270 5.28 26.55 20.26
C VAL A 270 4.72 27.87 20.79
N ILE A 271 4.91 28.98 20.06
CA ILE A 271 4.34 30.31 20.39
C ILE A 271 2.82 30.28 20.21
N ASP A 272 2.30 29.73 19.12
CA ASP A 272 0.88 29.64 18.86
C ASP A 272 0.23 28.59 19.77
N ALA A 273 0.85 27.45 20.08
CA ALA A 273 0.34 26.57 21.14
C ALA A 273 0.38 27.23 22.56
N LEU A 274 1.22 28.25 22.79
CA LEU A 274 1.19 29.10 23.98
C LEU A 274 0.16 30.25 23.89
N PHE A 275 -0.10 30.79 22.69
CA PHE A 275 -0.77 32.09 22.51
C PHE A 275 -2.04 32.06 21.66
N HIS A 276 -2.28 31.07 20.79
CA HIS A 276 -3.54 30.84 20.05
C HIS A 276 -4.78 30.93 20.96
N PRO A 277 -4.81 30.31 22.17
CA PRO A 277 -5.93 30.45 23.11
C PRO A 277 -6.19 31.91 23.55
N PHE A 278 -5.16 32.76 23.49
CA PHE A 278 -5.22 34.17 23.88
C PHE A 278 -5.27 35.13 22.68
N ALA A 279 -4.95 34.66 21.47
CA ALA A 279 -4.84 35.43 20.23
C ALA A 279 -6.19 35.65 19.55
N ALA A 280 -7.11 34.69 19.69
CA ALA A 280 -8.54 34.89 19.40
C ALA A 280 -9.17 35.99 20.27
N GLY A 281 -8.50 36.38 21.36
CA GLY A 281 -8.98 37.33 22.36
C GLY A 281 -9.88 36.67 23.40
N ALA A 282 -10.31 37.46 24.39
CA ALA A 282 -11.40 37.05 25.25
C ALA A 282 -12.70 37.05 24.43
N PRO A 283 -13.57 36.02 24.54
CA PRO A 283 -14.87 35.99 23.88
C PRO A 283 -15.67 37.29 24.12
N ALA A 284 -16.46 37.72 23.14
CA ALA A 284 -17.24 38.95 23.28
C ALA A 284 -18.23 38.81 24.47
N PRO A 285 -18.25 39.74 25.43
CA PRO A 285 -19.18 39.67 26.55
C PRO A 285 -20.63 39.77 26.04
N PRO A 286 -21.59 39.10 26.70
CA PRO A 286 -22.94 38.95 26.19
C PRO A 286 -23.63 40.31 25.99
N ALA A 287 -24.43 40.41 24.94
CA ALA A 287 -25.18 41.63 24.62
C ALA A 287 -26.25 41.99 25.68
N ASP A 288 -26.61 41.05 26.56
CA ASP A 288 -27.34 41.33 27.79
C ASP A 288 -26.35 41.71 28.92
N PRO A 289 -26.35 42.98 29.41
CA PRO A 289 -25.50 43.42 30.51
C PRO A 289 -26.00 42.96 31.90
N SER A 290 -26.98 42.04 31.98
CA SER A 290 -27.41 41.50 33.27
C SER A 290 -26.29 40.72 33.96
N ALA A 291 -26.26 40.79 35.29
CA ALA A 291 -25.28 40.05 36.08
C ALA A 291 -25.43 38.52 35.91
N TRP A 292 -26.62 38.04 35.54
CA TRP A 292 -26.85 36.63 35.23
C TRP A 292 -26.34 36.24 33.85
N GLY A 293 -26.52 37.08 32.83
CA GLY A 293 -25.90 36.89 31.51
C GLY A 293 -24.38 36.84 31.61
N LEU A 294 -23.78 37.80 32.33
CA LEU A 294 -22.33 37.81 32.57
C LEU A 294 -21.84 36.60 33.37
N LEU A 295 -22.59 36.12 34.37
CA LEU A 295 -22.23 34.91 35.13
C LEU A 295 -22.41 33.62 34.32
N ALA A 296 -23.41 33.54 33.44
CA ALA A 296 -23.60 32.42 32.52
C ALA A 296 -22.46 32.37 31.49
N TRP A 297 -22.08 33.52 30.92
CA TRP A 297 -20.90 33.64 30.07
C TRP A 297 -19.61 33.27 30.80
N VAL A 298 -19.34 33.81 32.00
CA VAL A 298 -18.16 33.41 32.81
C VAL A 298 -18.15 31.90 33.10
N ARG A 299 -19.31 31.27 33.33
CA ARG A 299 -19.40 29.82 33.48
C ARG A 299 -19.01 29.11 32.17
N ARG A 300 -19.64 29.47 31.05
CA ARG A 300 -19.43 28.86 29.74
C ARG A 300 -17.99 28.97 29.28
N GLU A 301 -17.40 30.17 29.32
CA GLU A 301 -16.02 30.34 28.85
C GLU A 301 -14.97 29.74 29.80
N LEU A 302 -15.14 29.83 31.13
CA LEU A 302 -14.06 29.49 32.10
C LEU A 302 -14.29 28.21 32.93
N PHE A 303 -15.46 27.57 32.76
CA PHE A 303 -15.84 26.32 33.41
C PHE A 303 -16.62 25.41 32.44
N ASN A 304 -16.24 25.42 31.17
CA ASN A 304 -16.86 24.59 30.16
C ASN A 304 -16.71 23.10 30.51
N ASN A 305 -17.74 22.31 30.22
CA ASN A 305 -17.70 20.86 30.37
C ASN A 305 -17.43 20.21 29.01
N THR A 306 -16.93 18.98 29.00
CA THR A 306 -16.73 18.22 27.76
C THR A 306 -18.08 17.67 27.28
N PRO A 307 -18.36 17.61 25.97
CA PRO A 307 -19.56 16.98 25.44
C PRO A 307 -19.70 15.54 25.95
N THR A 308 -20.94 15.11 26.25
CA THR A 308 -21.20 13.82 26.90
C THR A 308 -22.09 12.92 26.05
N VAL A 309 -21.85 11.61 26.12
CA VAL A 309 -22.66 10.62 25.39
C VAL A 309 -24.00 10.44 26.09
N VAL A 310 -25.09 10.67 25.35
CA VAL A 310 -26.47 10.49 25.83
C VAL A 310 -26.69 9.02 26.21
N THR A 311 -27.04 8.76 27.47
CA THR A 311 -27.09 7.40 28.03
C THR A 311 -28.43 6.69 27.78
N ASN A 312 -28.70 6.38 26.51
CA ASN A 312 -29.62 5.34 26.06
C ASN A 312 -29.21 4.85 24.64
N PRO A 313 -29.63 3.66 24.19
CA PRO A 313 -29.57 3.35 22.77
C PRO A 313 -30.52 4.29 22.02
N LEU A 314 -29.97 5.23 21.25
CA LEU A 314 -30.78 6.02 20.33
C LEU A 314 -31.27 5.10 19.20
N PRO A 315 -32.60 5.06 18.94
CA PRO A 315 -33.14 4.16 17.93
C PRO A 315 -32.80 4.68 16.53
N TYR A 316 -31.88 4.00 15.84
CA TYR A 316 -31.76 4.11 14.40
C TYR A 316 -32.89 3.34 13.71
N THR A 317 -33.24 3.74 12.49
CA THR A 317 -34.28 3.12 11.66
C THR A 317 -33.68 2.71 10.33
N GLN A 318 -33.77 1.42 9.99
CA GLN A 318 -33.47 0.94 8.64
C GLN A 318 -34.68 1.20 7.72
N SER A 319 -34.38 1.65 6.51
CA SER A 319 -35.34 1.96 5.46
C SER A 319 -34.79 1.52 4.09
N LEU A 320 -35.68 1.48 3.09
CA LEU A 320 -35.30 1.36 1.68
C LEU A 320 -35.58 2.68 0.98
N PHE A 321 -34.60 3.21 0.26
CA PHE A 321 -34.70 4.44 -0.53
C PHE A 321 -34.17 4.16 -1.94
N ASP A 322 -35.03 4.30 -2.95
CA ASP A 322 -34.77 3.99 -4.37
C ASP A 322 -34.14 2.61 -4.67
N GLY A 323 -34.22 1.68 -3.72
CA GLY A 323 -33.69 0.31 -3.78
C GLY A 323 -32.55 0.06 -2.79
N GLU A 324 -31.84 1.10 -2.37
CA GLU A 324 -30.73 1.04 -1.42
C GLU A 324 -31.22 0.87 0.03
N VAL A 325 -30.43 0.16 0.84
CA VAL A 325 -30.60 0.17 2.31
C VAL A 325 -30.03 1.47 2.88
N ARG A 326 -30.85 2.20 3.65
CA ARG A 326 -30.41 3.39 4.41
C ARG A 326 -30.83 3.29 5.87
N ILE A 327 -29.86 3.41 6.78
CA ILE A 327 -30.07 3.45 8.23
C ILE A 327 -29.91 4.90 8.69
N THR A 328 -30.98 5.49 9.21
CA THR A 328 -30.97 6.85 9.77
C THR A 328 -30.99 6.81 11.28
N GLY A 329 -30.15 7.60 11.94
CA GLY A 329 -30.08 7.69 13.41
C GLY A 329 -29.54 9.03 13.89
N ASN A 330 -29.00 9.06 15.11
CA ASN A 330 -28.25 10.21 15.66
C ASN A 330 -27.08 9.69 16.51
N VAL A 331 -25.95 10.39 16.49
CA VAL A 331 -24.68 9.99 17.13
C VAL A 331 -24.80 9.94 18.67
N GLY A 332 -25.70 10.75 19.24
CA GLY A 332 -26.05 10.73 20.67
C GLY A 332 -25.01 11.37 21.56
N VAL A 333 -24.65 12.62 21.25
CA VAL A 333 -23.82 13.48 22.10
C VAL A 333 -24.61 14.74 22.44
N GLU A 334 -24.57 15.15 23.71
CA GLU A 334 -25.15 16.38 24.21
C GLU A 334 -24.09 17.21 24.95
N ASP A 335 -24.09 18.53 24.73
CA ASP A 335 -23.35 19.45 25.59
C ASP A 335 -24.20 19.92 26.78
N SER A 336 -23.54 20.13 27.93
CA SER A 336 -24.19 20.44 29.21
C SER A 336 -24.28 21.94 29.54
N ASP A 337 -23.56 22.79 28.80
CA ASP A 337 -23.56 24.25 28.96
C ASP A 337 -24.37 24.95 27.83
N GLY A 338 -24.63 24.24 26.73
CA GLY A 338 -25.53 24.62 25.63
C GLY A 338 -24.81 25.09 24.36
N ASP A 339 -23.53 24.73 24.18
CA ASP A 339 -22.72 25.13 23.04
C ASP A 339 -22.93 24.27 21.79
N ALA A 340 -22.58 24.81 20.62
CA ALA A 340 -22.83 24.18 19.33
C ALA A 340 -21.77 23.10 19.04
N LEU A 341 -22.24 21.89 18.72
CA LEU A 341 -21.38 20.74 18.44
C LEU A 341 -21.01 20.64 16.95
N THR A 342 -19.74 20.36 16.68
CA THR A 342 -19.22 19.97 15.36
C THR A 342 -19.03 18.47 15.31
N TYR A 343 -19.53 17.81 14.26
CA TYR A 343 -19.43 16.37 14.06
C TYR A 343 -18.54 16.05 12.85
N THR A 344 -17.49 15.25 13.05
CA THR A 344 -16.53 14.86 12.01
C THR A 344 -16.47 13.33 11.92
N VAL A 345 -16.88 12.76 10.78
CA VAL A 345 -16.71 11.33 10.49
C VAL A 345 -15.23 11.03 10.28
N ILE A 346 -14.73 9.99 10.94
CA ILE A 346 -13.32 9.58 10.89
C ILE A 346 -13.18 8.42 9.90
N GLY A 347 -12.61 8.72 8.73
CA GLY A 347 -12.41 7.75 7.66
C GLY A 347 -13.71 7.24 7.05
N ARG A 348 -13.87 5.91 6.99
CA ARG A 348 -15.09 5.23 6.53
C ARG A 348 -15.53 4.17 7.56
N PRO A 349 -16.81 3.75 7.55
CA PRO A 349 -17.26 2.58 8.28
C PRO A 349 -16.39 1.35 8.01
N HIS A 350 -16.15 0.54 9.05
CA HIS A 350 -15.16 -0.55 9.04
C HIS A 350 -15.39 -1.54 7.89
N ASN A 351 -16.63 -1.97 7.71
CA ASN A 351 -17.04 -2.90 6.64
C ASN A 351 -17.39 -2.16 5.35
N GLY A 352 -16.58 -1.16 4.98
CA GLY A 352 -16.63 -0.50 3.66
C GLY A 352 -17.94 0.22 3.34
N GLY A 353 -18.79 0.52 4.32
CA GLY A 353 -20.00 1.32 4.11
C GLY A 353 -19.71 2.80 3.81
N THR A 354 -20.76 3.61 3.75
CA THR A 354 -20.67 5.08 3.66
C THR A 354 -21.58 5.73 4.72
N VAL A 355 -21.14 6.83 5.33
CA VAL A 355 -21.94 7.54 6.33
C VAL A 355 -21.76 9.06 6.22
N GLU A 356 -22.88 9.77 6.28
CA GLU A 356 -22.95 11.22 6.41
C GLU A 356 -23.51 11.57 7.81
N VAL A 357 -23.05 12.67 8.40
CA VAL A 357 -23.53 13.20 9.68
C VAL A 357 -23.86 14.69 9.51
N ASP A 358 -25.02 15.12 9.99
CA ASP A 358 -25.49 16.50 9.94
C ASP A 358 -25.12 17.32 11.19
N ALA A 359 -25.41 18.62 11.17
CA ALA A 359 -25.07 19.55 12.24
C ALA A 359 -25.88 19.34 13.54
N ASP A 360 -27.01 18.62 13.49
CA ASP A 360 -27.78 18.21 14.67
C ASP A 360 -27.31 16.83 15.20
N GLY A 361 -26.24 16.27 14.62
CA GLY A 361 -25.72 14.94 14.94
C GLY A 361 -26.56 13.79 14.38
N GLY A 362 -27.56 14.07 13.53
CA GLY A 362 -28.28 13.06 12.76
C GLY A 362 -27.32 12.39 11.77
N PHE A 363 -27.49 11.09 11.53
CA PHE A 363 -26.65 10.36 10.58
C PHE A 363 -27.47 9.59 9.56
N VAL A 364 -26.90 9.44 8.36
CA VAL A 364 -27.39 8.57 7.28
C VAL A 364 -26.27 7.61 6.91
N TYR A 365 -26.45 6.33 7.25
CA TYR A 365 -25.54 5.25 6.90
C TYR A 365 -26.12 4.40 5.76
N ARG A 366 -25.27 4.05 4.79
CA ARG A 366 -25.56 3.09 3.71
C ARG A 366 -24.50 1.97 3.79
N PRO A 367 -24.89 0.71 4.05
CA PRO A 367 -23.98 -0.44 3.99
C PRO A 367 -23.56 -0.72 2.55
N MET A 368 -22.47 -1.47 2.37
CA MET A 368 -22.16 -2.08 1.08
C MET A 368 -23.30 -3.00 0.64
N ASN A 369 -23.51 -3.16 -0.68
CA ASN A 369 -24.41 -4.15 -1.27
C ASN A 369 -24.28 -5.55 -0.62
N ALA A 370 -23.04 -6.01 -0.41
CA ALA A 370 -22.74 -7.27 0.27
C ALA A 370 -23.41 -7.38 1.65
N MET A 371 -23.26 -6.36 2.51
CA MET A 371 -23.86 -6.34 3.85
C MET A 371 -25.35 -6.01 3.82
N ALA A 372 -25.84 -5.29 2.82
CA ALA A 372 -27.28 -5.15 2.57
C ALA A 372 -27.93 -6.51 2.25
N ALA A 373 -27.23 -7.40 1.54
CA ALA A 373 -27.73 -8.72 1.16
C ALA A 373 -27.74 -9.74 2.33
N VAL A 374 -26.66 -9.82 3.12
CA VAL A 374 -26.54 -10.83 4.20
C VAL A 374 -26.83 -10.31 5.61
N GLY A 375 -26.87 -8.98 5.79
CA GLY A 375 -26.96 -8.34 7.10
C GLY A 375 -25.65 -8.42 7.88
N GLY A 376 -25.70 -8.03 9.16
CA GLY A 376 -24.55 -8.06 10.06
C GLY A 376 -24.45 -6.82 10.92
N THR A 377 -23.23 -6.48 11.34
CA THR A 377 -22.91 -5.24 12.04
C THR A 377 -21.80 -4.48 11.32
N ASP A 378 -21.88 -3.16 11.36
CA ASP A 378 -20.81 -2.26 10.95
C ASP A 378 -20.60 -1.19 12.02
N THR A 379 -19.41 -0.61 12.05
CA THR A 379 -19.06 0.46 12.99
C THR A 379 -18.42 1.63 12.27
N PHE A 380 -18.78 2.83 12.69
CA PHE A 380 -18.13 4.07 12.23
C PHE A 380 -17.85 4.97 13.42
N THR A 381 -16.83 5.80 13.30
CA THR A 381 -16.34 6.65 14.40
C THR A 381 -16.54 8.11 14.04
N VAL A 382 -17.13 8.86 14.96
CA VAL A 382 -17.37 10.30 14.84
C VAL A 382 -16.62 11.03 15.96
N ALA A 383 -15.75 11.96 15.61
CA ALA A 383 -15.25 12.95 16.56
C ALA A 383 -16.31 14.04 16.73
N VAL A 384 -16.62 14.42 17.97
CA VAL A 384 -17.60 15.45 18.29
C VAL A 384 -16.94 16.48 19.19
N SER A 385 -16.96 17.76 18.80
CA SER A 385 -16.27 18.86 19.52
C SER A 385 -17.21 20.04 19.77
N ASP A 386 -17.07 20.70 20.93
CA ASP A 386 -17.72 21.97 21.27
C ASP A 386 -16.92 23.22 20.86
N GLU A 387 -15.73 23.03 20.28
CA GLU A 387 -14.69 24.05 20.22
C GLU A 387 -15.07 25.25 19.33
N GLN A 388 -15.44 26.36 19.97
CA GLN A 388 -15.60 27.66 19.36
C GLN A 388 -14.29 28.47 19.45
N ALA A 389 -14.13 29.43 18.52
CA ALA A 389 -12.94 30.27 18.47
C ALA A 389 -12.87 31.27 19.65
N GLY A 390 -12.16 30.89 20.73
CA GLY A 390 -11.96 31.74 21.90
C GLY A 390 -11.22 31.06 23.06
N LEU A 391 -10.94 31.82 24.14
CA LEU A 391 -10.37 31.27 25.37
C LEU A 391 -11.41 30.52 26.20
N HIS A 392 -11.72 29.29 25.81
CA HIS A 392 -12.47 28.33 26.64
C HIS A 392 -11.53 27.66 27.67
N VAL A 393 -12.02 27.28 28.85
CA VAL A 393 -11.23 26.58 29.89
C VAL A 393 -12.04 25.48 30.58
N HIS A 394 -11.56 24.24 30.48
CA HIS A 394 -12.23 23.06 31.04
C HIS A 394 -11.72 22.75 32.45
N GLY A 395 -12.24 23.52 33.42
CA GLY A 395 -11.97 23.34 34.84
C GLY A 395 -10.54 23.69 35.29
N LEU A 396 -10.22 23.38 36.55
CA LEU A 396 -9.01 23.88 37.22
C LEU A 396 -7.70 23.35 36.59
N PHE A 397 -7.71 22.13 36.04
CA PHE A 397 -6.58 21.54 35.33
C PHE A 397 -6.55 21.84 33.84
N GLY A 398 -7.65 22.35 33.25
CA GLY A 398 -7.71 22.79 31.86
C GLY A 398 -6.62 23.81 31.52
N TRP A 399 -6.24 24.67 32.47
CA TRP A 399 -5.12 25.61 32.34
C TRP A 399 -3.77 24.98 31.96
N LEU A 400 -3.55 23.69 32.25
CA LEU A 400 -2.31 22.98 31.87
C LEU A 400 -2.23 22.72 30.36
N ARG A 401 -3.35 22.70 29.63
CA ARG A 401 -3.35 22.46 28.17
C ARG A 401 -2.69 23.58 27.38
N PHE A 402 -2.72 24.81 27.90
CA PHE A 402 -2.04 25.98 27.33
C PHE A 402 -0.53 26.02 27.60
N ILE A 403 0.04 24.95 28.16
CA ILE A 403 1.48 24.77 28.33
C ILE A 403 1.88 23.67 27.34
N PRO A 404 2.34 24.00 26.12
CA PRO A 404 2.62 22.98 25.10
C PRO A 404 3.63 21.94 25.57
N ILE A 405 3.56 20.76 24.96
CA ILE A 405 4.25 19.51 25.35
C ILE A 405 3.77 18.95 26.70
N ILE A 406 3.63 19.79 27.74
CA ILE A 406 3.18 19.38 29.07
C ILE A 406 1.67 19.10 29.09
N GLY A 407 0.87 19.96 28.44
CA GLY A 407 -0.58 19.84 28.34
C GLY A 407 -1.02 18.54 27.69
N SER A 408 -0.56 18.29 26.46
CA SER A 408 -0.88 17.07 25.69
C SER A 408 -0.40 15.79 26.38
N PHE A 409 0.70 15.84 27.15
CA PHE A 409 1.25 14.68 27.85
C PHE A 409 0.58 14.40 29.21
N LEU A 410 0.04 15.42 29.89
CA LEU A 410 -0.65 15.27 31.18
C LEU A 410 -2.18 15.20 31.07
N ASN A 411 -2.76 15.65 29.96
CA ASN A 411 -4.20 15.67 29.72
C ASN A 411 -4.53 15.47 28.22
N PRO A 412 -4.15 14.33 27.59
CA PRO A 412 -4.48 14.03 26.20
C PRO A 412 -6.01 13.98 26.00
N GLY A 413 -6.53 14.74 25.04
CA GLY A 413 -7.98 14.94 24.85
C GLY A 413 -8.64 15.92 25.85
N GLY A 414 -7.84 16.80 26.48
CA GLY A 414 -8.23 17.64 27.61
C GLY A 414 -9.23 18.78 27.37
N GLY A 415 -10.45 18.48 26.92
CA GLY A 415 -11.63 19.34 27.14
C GLY A 415 -12.70 19.30 26.05
N HIS A 416 -12.32 19.57 24.80
CA HIS A 416 -13.27 20.05 23.79
C HIS A 416 -14.14 18.98 23.12
N GLY A 417 -13.62 17.77 22.99
CA GLY A 417 -14.28 16.76 22.19
C GLY A 417 -14.16 15.36 22.73
N ILE A 418 -15.06 14.51 22.23
CA ILE A 418 -15.07 13.07 22.47
C ILE A 418 -15.11 12.32 21.14
N THR A 419 -14.58 11.10 21.16
CA THR A 419 -14.72 10.17 20.05
C THR A 419 -15.88 9.22 20.35
N ARG A 420 -16.86 9.15 19.44
CA ARG A 420 -18.05 8.31 19.55
C ARG A 420 -18.10 7.31 18.39
N THR A 421 -17.73 6.06 18.68
CA THR A 421 -18.04 4.94 17.78
C THR A 421 -19.52 4.58 17.89
N VAL A 422 -20.17 4.46 16.74
CA VAL A 422 -21.56 4.04 16.54
C VAL A 422 -21.55 2.67 15.89
N THR A 423 -22.31 1.72 16.44
CA THR A 423 -22.53 0.40 15.85
C THR A 423 -23.94 0.35 15.27
N VAL A 424 -24.06 -0.02 14.00
CA VAL A 424 -25.33 -0.25 13.31
C VAL A 424 -25.49 -1.73 13.00
N THR A 425 -26.71 -2.26 13.16
CA THR A 425 -27.06 -3.62 12.75
C THR A 425 -27.87 -3.55 11.47
N VAL A 426 -27.39 -4.21 10.43
CA VAL A 426 -28.04 -4.29 9.12
C VAL A 426 -28.93 -5.53 9.09
N THR A 427 -30.23 -5.32 8.86
CA THR A 427 -31.16 -6.41 8.55
C THR A 427 -31.01 -6.75 7.06
N PRO A 428 -30.86 -8.03 6.68
CA PRO A 428 -30.70 -8.41 5.27
C PRO A 428 -31.94 -8.05 4.44
N VAL A 429 -31.70 -7.74 3.16
CA VAL A 429 -32.73 -7.46 2.15
C VAL A 429 -32.55 -8.43 0.97
N GLU A 430 -33.63 -9.11 0.60
CA GLU A 430 -33.64 -10.02 -0.55
C GLU A 430 -33.56 -9.24 -1.87
N GLY A 431 -32.77 -9.74 -2.82
CA GLY A 431 -32.72 -9.21 -4.19
C GLY A 431 -31.78 -8.02 -4.43
N ILE A 432 -30.84 -7.74 -3.51
CA ILE A 432 -29.69 -6.86 -3.79
C ILE A 432 -28.84 -7.47 -4.91
N ASP A 433 -28.39 -6.65 -5.85
CA ASP A 433 -27.48 -7.08 -6.92
C ASP A 433 -26.03 -7.14 -6.42
N LEU A 434 -25.40 -8.29 -6.67
CA LEU A 434 -24.05 -8.64 -6.25
C LEU A 434 -23.15 -9.00 -7.43
N SER A 435 -23.63 -8.78 -8.66
CA SER A 435 -22.83 -8.96 -9.89
C SER A 435 -21.86 -7.80 -10.13
N LEU A 436 -20.90 -8.06 -11.01
CA LEU A 436 -20.01 -7.09 -11.64
C LEU A 436 -20.27 -7.06 -13.17
N PRO A 437 -19.83 -6.01 -13.89
CA PRO A 437 -19.98 -5.93 -15.35
C PRO A 437 -19.37 -7.13 -16.09
N ASP A 438 -19.99 -7.56 -17.19
CA ASP A 438 -19.51 -8.69 -18.02
C ASP A 438 -18.09 -8.48 -18.57
N ASP A 439 -17.61 -7.24 -18.65
CA ASP A 439 -16.27 -6.83 -19.08
C ASP A 439 -15.28 -6.56 -17.92
N PHE A 440 -15.67 -6.84 -16.67
CA PHE A 440 -14.78 -6.67 -15.52
C PHE A 440 -13.61 -7.67 -15.54
N ARG A 441 -12.41 -7.17 -15.23
CA ARG A 441 -11.17 -7.95 -15.37
C ARG A 441 -10.70 -8.54 -14.04
N TRP A 442 -10.57 -9.87 -14.01
CA TRP A 442 -10.11 -10.63 -12.86
C TRP A 442 -8.70 -11.15 -13.12
N GLY A 443 -7.79 -10.98 -12.17
CA GLY A 443 -6.46 -11.53 -12.29
C GLY A 443 -5.72 -11.78 -10.98
N VAL A 444 -4.45 -12.10 -11.16
CA VAL A 444 -3.43 -12.25 -10.13
C VAL A 444 -2.18 -11.45 -10.52
N ALA A 445 -1.32 -11.18 -9.54
CA ALA A 445 -0.06 -10.48 -9.74
C ALA A 445 1.14 -11.23 -9.14
N HIS A 446 2.31 -11.02 -9.73
CA HIS A 446 3.62 -11.13 -9.08
C HIS A 446 4.60 -10.14 -9.74
N SER A 447 5.79 -9.93 -9.16
CA SER A 447 6.89 -9.20 -9.81
C SER A 447 7.90 -10.17 -10.43
N GLY A 448 8.84 -9.67 -11.25
CA GLY A 448 9.88 -10.50 -11.84
C GLY A 448 10.83 -11.03 -10.75
N PHE A 449 11.64 -10.14 -10.18
CA PHE A 449 12.67 -10.48 -9.19
C PHE A 449 12.20 -11.32 -8.00
N GLN A 450 10.97 -11.11 -7.50
CA GLN A 450 10.50 -11.85 -6.32
C GLN A 450 10.10 -13.30 -6.63
N ALA A 451 9.59 -13.58 -7.83
CA ALA A 451 8.96 -14.86 -8.17
C ALA A 451 9.66 -15.64 -9.30
N GLU A 452 10.42 -14.98 -10.17
CA GLU A 452 11.12 -15.66 -11.28
C GLU A 452 12.22 -16.59 -10.81
N GLY A 453 12.97 -16.21 -9.75
CA GLY A 453 14.08 -16.99 -9.23
C GLY A 453 13.64 -18.26 -8.52
N GLY A 454 14.52 -19.28 -8.51
CA GLY A 454 14.29 -20.53 -7.79
C GLY A 454 15.39 -21.58 -8.01
N PRO A 455 15.33 -22.72 -7.29
CA PRO A 455 16.32 -23.79 -7.41
C PRO A 455 16.49 -24.31 -8.85
N GLY A 456 17.70 -24.17 -9.41
CA GLY A 456 18.02 -24.61 -10.78
C GLY A 456 17.56 -23.68 -11.90
N VAL A 457 16.89 -22.57 -11.57
CA VAL A 457 16.32 -21.60 -12.52
C VAL A 457 17.40 -20.60 -13.02
N PRO A 458 17.30 -20.05 -14.25
CA PRO A 458 18.18 -18.98 -14.72
C PRO A 458 18.07 -17.68 -13.92
N VAL A 459 18.92 -17.54 -12.90
CA VAL A 459 19.04 -16.36 -12.04
C VAL A 459 19.50 -15.11 -12.81
N ASP A 460 18.82 -13.97 -12.63
CA ASP A 460 19.39 -12.69 -13.03
C ASP A 460 20.37 -12.18 -11.98
N THR A 461 21.65 -12.13 -12.35
CA THR A 461 22.76 -11.67 -11.50
C THR A 461 23.10 -10.19 -11.71
N ARG A 462 22.29 -9.48 -12.51
CA ARG A 462 22.61 -8.17 -13.10
C ARG A 462 21.70 -7.04 -12.62
N SER A 463 20.78 -7.29 -11.68
CA SER A 463 20.01 -6.26 -10.99
C SER A 463 20.75 -5.71 -9.76
N ASP A 464 20.41 -4.48 -9.39
CA ASP A 464 20.85 -3.83 -8.16
C ASP A 464 20.40 -4.58 -6.91
N TRP A 465 19.16 -5.06 -6.90
CA TRP A 465 18.58 -5.93 -5.88
C TRP A 465 19.32 -7.26 -5.74
N TYR A 466 19.75 -7.89 -6.84
CA TYR A 466 20.58 -9.10 -6.76
C TYR A 466 21.88 -8.85 -5.98
N ARG A 467 22.56 -7.73 -6.28
CA ARG A 467 23.75 -7.31 -5.53
C ARG A 467 23.43 -6.95 -4.08
N TRP A 468 22.26 -6.40 -3.82
CA TRP A 468 21.83 -5.96 -2.50
C TRP A 468 21.64 -7.13 -1.54
N VAL A 469 20.92 -8.18 -1.97
CA VAL A 469 20.65 -9.37 -1.13
C VAL A 469 21.89 -10.26 -0.97
N HIS A 470 22.81 -10.23 -1.94
CA HIS A 470 24.08 -10.97 -1.89
C HIS A 470 25.24 -10.24 -1.20
N ASP A 471 25.08 -8.97 -0.80
CA ASP A 471 26.16 -8.24 -0.13
C ASP A 471 26.42 -8.82 1.27
N PRO A 472 27.64 -9.30 1.57
CA PRO A 472 27.94 -9.93 2.86
C PRO A 472 27.83 -8.98 4.06
N LEU A 473 27.86 -7.65 3.85
CA LEU A 473 27.64 -6.68 4.93
C LEU A 473 26.13 -6.49 5.21
N ASN A 474 25.29 -6.40 4.18
CA ASN A 474 23.83 -6.38 4.32
C ASN A 474 23.32 -7.62 5.05
N GLN A 475 23.77 -8.81 4.65
CA GLN A 475 23.44 -10.08 5.33
C GLN A 475 23.93 -10.10 6.78
N LEU A 476 25.18 -9.68 7.04
CA LEU A 476 25.75 -9.63 8.40
C LEU A 476 25.05 -8.61 9.32
N LEU A 477 24.46 -7.56 8.77
CA LEU A 477 23.68 -6.56 9.50
C LEU A 477 22.20 -6.95 9.67
N GLY A 478 21.73 -8.00 9.00
CA GLY A 478 20.32 -8.40 9.00
C GLY A 478 19.40 -7.43 8.24
N LEU A 479 19.92 -6.75 7.22
CA LEU A 479 19.13 -5.85 6.35
C LEU A 479 18.34 -6.62 5.28
N VAL A 480 18.69 -7.89 5.06
CA VAL A 480 18.10 -8.80 4.06
C VAL A 480 18.04 -10.21 4.65
N LYS A 481 16.95 -10.96 4.41
CA LYS A 481 16.71 -12.30 4.98
C LYS A 481 16.66 -13.45 3.97
N GLY A 482 16.62 -13.18 2.67
CA GLY A 482 16.55 -14.22 1.62
C GLY A 482 17.24 -13.80 0.31
N VAL A 483 17.32 -14.72 -0.64
CA VAL A 483 17.89 -14.53 -2.00
C VAL A 483 16.96 -15.15 -3.06
N PRO A 484 16.92 -14.64 -4.30
CA PRO A 484 15.98 -15.12 -5.32
C PRO A 484 16.26 -16.57 -5.77
N GLU A 485 17.47 -17.09 -5.56
CA GLU A 485 17.82 -18.49 -5.82
C GLU A 485 16.97 -19.52 -5.07
N ASP A 486 16.36 -19.14 -3.94
CA ASP A 486 15.51 -20.01 -3.12
C ASP A 486 14.00 -19.85 -3.43
N GLY A 487 13.65 -19.12 -4.50
CA GLY A 487 12.27 -18.73 -4.83
C GLY A 487 11.43 -19.76 -5.61
N PRO A 488 10.19 -19.38 -6.03
CA PRO A 488 9.20 -20.29 -6.61
C PRO A 488 9.38 -20.57 -8.12
N GLY A 489 10.39 -19.98 -8.79
CA GLY A 489 10.80 -20.38 -10.13
C GLY A 489 9.80 -20.10 -11.27
N ALA A 490 8.99 -19.04 -11.17
CA ALA A 490 7.99 -18.66 -12.19
C ALA A 490 8.58 -18.49 -13.61
N TYR A 491 9.88 -18.21 -13.72
CA TYR A 491 10.63 -18.15 -15.00
C TYR A 491 10.58 -19.48 -15.79
N LEU A 492 10.38 -20.62 -15.12
CA LEU A 492 10.15 -21.93 -15.78
C LEU A 492 8.70 -22.38 -15.68
N ALA A 493 8.00 -22.04 -14.59
CA ALA A 493 6.63 -22.51 -14.32
C ALA A 493 5.51 -21.69 -14.98
N TYR A 494 5.82 -20.63 -15.74
CA TYR A 494 4.82 -19.69 -16.31
C TYR A 494 3.68 -20.34 -17.12
N GLU A 495 3.91 -21.45 -17.82
CA GLU A 495 2.84 -22.16 -18.56
C GLU A 495 1.87 -22.88 -17.60
N SER A 496 2.38 -23.58 -16.58
CA SER A 496 1.55 -24.17 -15.53
C SER A 496 0.87 -23.13 -14.64
N ASP A 497 1.55 -22.02 -14.35
CA ASP A 497 1.01 -20.92 -13.54
C ASP A 497 -0.11 -20.18 -14.29
N ALA A 498 0.01 -20.03 -15.62
CA ALA A 498 -1.07 -19.55 -16.49
C ALA A 498 -2.25 -20.53 -16.53
N GLY A 499 -1.99 -21.83 -16.58
CA GLY A 499 -3.02 -22.88 -16.48
C GLY A 499 -3.82 -22.81 -15.19
N LEU A 500 -3.14 -22.80 -14.03
CA LEU A 500 -3.77 -22.70 -12.71
C LEU A 500 -4.56 -21.38 -12.55
N ALA A 501 -3.96 -20.25 -12.95
CA ALA A 501 -4.63 -18.96 -12.92
C ALA A 501 -5.91 -18.92 -13.77
N ARG A 502 -5.92 -19.60 -14.93
CA ARG A 502 -7.12 -19.70 -15.76
C ARG A 502 -8.15 -20.68 -15.19
N ASP A 503 -7.75 -21.93 -14.97
CA ASP A 503 -8.66 -23.06 -14.85
C ASP A 503 -9.09 -23.35 -13.40
N GLU A 504 -8.26 -23.02 -12.40
CA GLU A 504 -8.63 -23.11 -10.98
C GLU A 504 -9.15 -21.78 -10.42
N LEU A 505 -8.48 -20.67 -10.74
CA LEU A 505 -8.82 -19.34 -10.23
C LEU A 505 -9.85 -18.57 -11.09
N GLY A 506 -10.16 -19.03 -12.30
CA GLY A 506 -11.14 -18.38 -13.19
C GLY A 506 -10.69 -17.03 -13.77
N MET A 507 -9.39 -16.72 -13.75
CA MET A 507 -8.87 -15.41 -14.13
C MET A 507 -8.96 -15.14 -15.63
N ASN A 508 -8.94 -13.86 -16.00
CA ASN A 508 -8.94 -13.38 -17.39
C ASN A 508 -7.83 -12.34 -17.68
N THR A 509 -7.01 -12.00 -16.69
CA THR A 509 -5.82 -11.12 -16.78
C THR A 509 -4.72 -11.66 -15.87
N PHE A 510 -3.45 -11.44 -16.22
CA PHE A 510 -2.31 -11.77 -15.36
C PHE A 510 -1.32 -10.61 -15.36
N ARG A 511 -1.01 -10.04 -14.18
CA ARG A 511 -0.07 -8.92 -14.04
C ARG A 511 1.32 -9.43 -13.67
N MET A 512 2.35 -9.00 -14.40
CA MET A 512 3.74 -9.34 -14.09
C MET A 512 4.74 -8.25 -14.46
N GLY A 513 5.96 -8.34 -13.91
CA GLY A 513 7.08 -7.48 -14.29
C GLY A 513 7.86 -8.00 -15.51
N ILE A 514 8.64 -7.11 -16.14
CA ILE A 514 9.76 -7.49 -17.03
C ILE A 514 11.06 -6.96 -16.40
N GLU A 515 12.04 -7.83 -16.16
CA GLU A 515 13.31 -7.43 -15.56
C GLU A 515 14.21 -6.71 -16.58
N TRP A 516 14.36 -5.39 -16.40
CA TRP A 516 15.21 -4.54 -17.26
C TRP A 516 16.66 -5.05 -17.33
N SER A 517 17.18 -5.59 -16.23
CA SER A 517 18.52 -6.19 -16.13
C SER A 517 18.71 -7.49 -16.92
N ARG A 518 17.61 -8.20 -17.24
CA ARG A 518 17.63 -9.32 -18.19
C ARG A 518 17.66 -8.83 -19.63
N ILE A 519 16.78 -7.89 -19.99
CA ILE A 519 16.67 -7.35 -21.36
C ILE A 519 17.94 -6.58 -21.76
N PHE A 520 18.38 -5.64 -20.91
CA PHE A 520 19.58 -4.82 -21.12
C PHE A 520 20.65 -5.08 -20.05
N PRO A 521 21.41 -6.18 -20.17
CA PRO A 521 22.43 -6.55 -19.20
C PRO A 521 23.69 -5.67 -19.22
N ASN A 522 23.82 -4.82 -20.23
CA ASN A 522 24.90 -3.85 -20.42
C ASN A 522 24.29 -2.49 -20.80
N SER A 523 25.04 -1.41 -20.59
CA SER A 523 24.53 -0.05 -20.78
C SER A 523 24.16 0.27 -22.24
N THR A 524 22.95 0.81 -22.39
CA THR A 524 22.37 1.28 -23.65
C THR A 524 22.79 2.69 -24.06
N ALA A 525 23.54 3.42 -23.23
CA ALA A 525 24.07 4.77 -23.47
C ALA A 525 25.07 4.91 -24.64
N ALA A 526 25.22 3.87 -25.47
CA ALA A 526 25.85 3.96 -26.79
C ALA A 526 24.84 4.33 -27.91
N VAL A 527 23.55 4.23 -27.62
CA VAL A 527 22.43 4.78 -28.40
C VAL A 527 22.10 6.15 -27.80
N ASP A 528 22.48 7.20 -28.52
CA ASP A 528 22.18 8.59 -28.21
C ASP A 528 20.88 8.96 -28.94
N ILE A 529 19.86 9.42 -28.20
CA ILE A 529 18.57 9.83 -28.77
C ILE A 529 18.42 11.36 -28.78
N SER A 530 19.44 12.08 -28.33
CA SER A 530 19.43 13.54 -28.20
C SER A 530 19.77 14.26 -29.51
N ASP A 531 20.42 13.59 -30.47
CA ASP A 531 20.77 14.17 -31.77
C ASP A 531 19.60 14.15 -32.78
N GLU A 532 18.69 13.16 -32.68
CA GLU A 532 17.40 13.14 -33.39
C GLU A 532 16.33 14.05 -32.72
N GLY A 533 16.68 14.73 -31.63
CA GLY A 533 15.85 15.75 -30.98
C GLY A 533 15.13 15.32 -29.70
N GLY A 534 15.53 14.20 -29.09
CA GLY A 534 14.88 13.65 -27.90
C GLY A 534 13.65 12.81 -28.23
N THR A 535 13.65 12.14 -29.37
CA THR A 535 12.61 11.18 -29.77
C THR A 535 13.26 9.98 -30.44
N LEU A 536 12.99 8.76 -29.95
CA LEU A 536 13.51 7.55 -30.58
C LEU A 536 13.02 7.38 -32.02
N SER A 537 13.88 6.82 -32.87
CA SER A 537 13.52 6.30 -34.19
C SER A 537 13.69 4.78 -34.29
N MET A 538 13.27 4.21 -35.43
CA MET A 538 13.46 2.79 -35.71
C MET A 538 14.96 2.40 -35.75
N ALA A 539 15.85 3.34 -36.08
CA ALA A 539 17.29 3.08 -36.07
C ALA A 539 17.82 2.89 -34.64
N ASP A 540 17.27 3.63 -33.67
CA ASP A 540 17.59 3.47 -32.25
C ASP A 540 17.06 2.14 -31.72
N LEU A 541 15.84 1.76 -32.10
CA LEU A 541 15.27 0.46 -31.74
C LEU A 541 16.05 -0.72 -32.32
N GLU A 542 16.49 -0.63 -33.58
CA GLU A 542 17.40 -1.62 -34.20
C GLU A 542 18.78 -1.65 -33.51
N ALA A 543 19.29 -0.51 -33.03
CA ALA A 543 20.55 -0.42 -32.29
C ALA A 543 20.44 -0.97 -30.86
N LEU A 544 19.32 -0.69 -30.17
CA LEU A 544 18.96 -1.29 -28.89
C LEU A 544 18.78 -2.81 -29.03
N ASP A 545 18.15 -3.28 -30.12
CA ASP A 545 18.03 -4.71 -30.41
C ASP A 545 19.37 -5.41 -30.55
N ALA A 546 20.39 -4.73 -31.07
CA ALA A 546 21.76 -5.24 -31.16
C ALA A 546 22.51 -5.26 -29.81
N LEU A 547 21.94 -4.68 -28.74
CA LEU A 547 22.48 -4.66 -27.37
C LEU A 547 21.69 -5.57 -26.39
N ALA A 548 20.47 -5.95 -26.74
CA ALA A 548 19.58 -6.74 -25.88
C ALA A 548 20.03 -8.22 -25.73
N ASP A 549 19.69 -8.85 -24.60
CA ASP A 549 19.85 -10.30 -24.41
C ASP A 549 18.69 -11.04 -25.10
N HIS A 550 18.88 -11.45 -26.36
CA HIS A 550 17.81 -12.06 -27.18
C HIS A 550 17.17 -13.29 -26.52
N ALA A 551 17.90 -14.02 -25.68
CA ALA A 551 17.33 -15.16 -24.94
C ALA A 551 16.32 -14.72 -23.86
N ALA A 552 16.50 -13.54 -23.26
CA ALA A 552 15.50 -12.94 -22.37
C ALA A 552 14.32 -12.35 -23.17
N VAL A 553 14.60 -11.74 -24.34
CA VAL A 553 13.57 -11.17 -25.21
C VAL A 553 12.60 -12.25 -25.70
N ASP A 554 13.14 -13.37 -26.21
CA ASP A 554 12.38 -14.54 -26.64
C ASP A 554 11.64 -15.22 -25.48
N HIS A 555 12.22 -15.23 -24.28
CA HIS A 555 11.57 -15.78 -23.09
C HIS A 555 10.28 -15.01 -22.72
N TYR A 556 10.34 -13.68 -22.53
CA TYR A 556 9.14 -12.92 -22.19
C TYR A 556 8.08 -12.97 -23.32
N ARG A 557 8.49 -13.03 -24.59
CA ARG A 557 7.59 -13.29 -25.73
C ARG A 557 6.86 -14.64 -25.59
N ALA A 558 7.56 -15.69 -25.16
CA ALA A 558 6.96 -17.01 -24.88
C ALA A 558 6.02 -16.97 -23.67
N VAL A 559 6.36 -16.23 -22.60
CA VAL A 559 5.48 -16.02 -21.44
C VAL A 559 4.16 -15.36 -21.85
N PHE A 560 4.21 -14.25 -22.59
CA PHE A 560 3.00 -13.56 -23.07
C PHE A 560 2.21 -14.40 -24.08
N ALA A 561 2.87 -15.31 -24.81
CA ALA A 561 2.19 -16.26 -25.69
C ALA A 561 1.44 -17.33 -24.88
N ALA A 562 2.05 -17.88 -23.83
CA ALA A 562 1.41 -18.82 -22.92
C ALA A 562 0.19 -18.20 -22.20
N LEU A 563 0.33 -16.98 -21.65
CA LEU A 563 -0.79 -16.25 -21.04
C LEU A 563 -1.98 -16.13 -22.01
N ARG A 564 -1.75 -15.64 -23.24
CA ARG A 564 -2.81 -15.52 -24.25
C ARG A 564 -3.35 -16.86 -24.75
N GLN A 565 -2.53 -17.92 -24.79
CA GLN A 565 -2.97 -19.29 -25.10
C GLN A 565 -3.95 -19.83 -24.06
N HIS A 566 -3.75 -19.50 -22.79
CA HIS A 566 -4.69 -19.78 -21.69
C HIS A 566 -5.84 -18.77 -21.58
N GLY A 567 -5.92 -17.76 -22.46
CA GLY A 567 -7.00 -16.76 -22.43
C GLY A 567 -6.88 -15.75 -21.29
N LEU A 568 -5.65 -15.47 -20.85
CA LEU A 568 -5.29 -14.40 -19.93
C LEU A 568 -4.70 -13.23 -20.73
N ASP A 569 -5.23 -12.02 -20.56
CA ASP A 569 -4.57 -10.81 -21.05
C ASP A 569 -3.32 -10.53 -20.21
N PRO A 570 -2.14 -10.32 -20.84
CA PRO A 570 -0.97 -9.82 -20.11
C PRO A 570 -1.17 -8.37 -19.67
N PHE A 571 -0.78 -8.08 -18.43
CA PHE A 571 -0.63 -6.73 -17.91
C PHE A 571 0.83 -6.58 -17.45
N VAL A 572 1.62 -5.83 -18.22
CA VAL A 572 3.05 -5.67 -17.96
C VAL A 572 3.30 -4.47 -17.04
N THR A 573 4.12 -4.69 -16.02
CA THR A 573 4.76 -3.64 -15.23
C THR A 573 6.20 -3.48 -15.72
N VAL A 574 6.53 -2.33 -16.33
CA VAL A 574 7.82 -2.12 -17.01
C VAL A 574 8.96 -2.00 -16.01
N ASN A 575 8.76 -1.33 -14.87
CA ASN A 575 9.68 -1.33 -13.74
C ASN A 575 8.99 -1.70 -12.43
N HIS A 576 9.47 -2.76 -11.77
CA HIS A 576 9.04 -3.16 -10.44
C HIS A 576 10.26 -3.11 -9.48
N PHE A 577 10.67 -1.88 -9.15
CA PHE A 577 11.84 -1.47 -8.34
C PHE A 577 13.23 -1.85 -8.87
N THR A 578 13.41 -3.00 -9.53
CA THR A 578 14.75 -3.46 -9.96
C THR A 578 15.35 -2.59 -11.06
N LEU A 579 16.64 -2.30 -10.94
CA LEU A 579 17.41 -1.55 -11.94
C LEU A 579 18.63 -2.36 -12.39
N PRO A 580 19.05 -2.25 -13.67
CA PRO A 580 20.31 -2.83 -14.11
C PRO A 580 21.50 -2.29 -13.32
N VAL A 581 22.47 -3.14 -13.01
CA VAL A 581 23.69 -2.80 -12.26
C VAL A 581 24.49 -1.62 -12.85
N TRP A 582 24.34 -1.36 -14.15
CA TRP A 582 24.97 -0.23 -14.83
C TRP A 582 24.18 1.10 -14.70
N VAL A 583 22.89 1.03 -14.35
CA VAL A 583 22.04 2.15 -13.92
C VAL A 583 22.20 2.39 -12.40
N HIS A 584 22.26 1.31 -11.61
CA HIS A 584 22.40 1.37 -10.15
C HIS A 584 23.38 0.32 -9.61
N ASP A 585 24.51 0.74 -9.05
CA ASP A 585 25.40 -0.13 -8.27
C ASP A 585 25.32 0.23 -6.78
N PRO A 586 24.31 -0.25 -6.03
CA PRO A 586 23.99 0.25 -4.70
C PRO A 586 25.12 0.05 -3.68
N ILE A 587 25.97 -0.96 -3.87
CA ILE A 587 27.10 -1.24 -2.97
C ILE A 587 28.23 -0.23 -3.18
N THR A 588 28.49 0.18 -4.42
CA THR A 588 29.44 1.25 -4.76
C THR A 588 28.85 2.64 -4.46
N ALA A 589 27.55 2.84 -4.74
CA ALA A 589 26.88 4.13 -4.65
C ALA A 589 26.57 4.54 -3.20
N ARG A 590 26.08 3.63 -2.34
CA ARG A 590 25.72 3.91 -0.93
C ARG A 590 26.75 4.77 -0.17
N PRO A 591 28.06 4.42 -0.11
CA PRO A 591 29.03 5.24 0.63
C PRO A 591 29.30 6.60 -0.03
N LEU A 592 29.16 6.73 -1.35
CA LEU A 592 29.35 7.99 -2.07
C LEU A 592 28.14 8.92 -1.85
N ILE A 593 26.93 8.41 -2.04
CA ILE A 593 25.66 9.09 -1.76
C ILE A 593 25.62 9.53 -0.29
N GLN A 594 25.94 8.64 0.66
CA GLN A 594 25.90 8.97 2.09
C GLN A 594 26.90 10.08 2.49
N LEU A 595 28.02 10.22 1.77
CA LEU A 595 29.03 11.25 1.98
C LEU A 595 28.80 12.53 1.14
N GLY A 596 27.76 12.59 0.30
CA GLY A 596 27.52 13.71 -0.62
C GLY A 596 28.57 13.83 -1.73
N LEU A 597 29.20 12.72 -2.10
CA LEU A 597 30.17 12.64 -3.20
C LEU A 597 29.47 12.20 -4.50
N PRO A 598 29.97 12.58 -5.68
CA PRO A 598 29.45 12.09 -6.95
C PRO A 598 29.49 10.55 -7.01
N ALA A 599 28.32 9.93 -7.17
CA ALA A 599 28.15 8.50 -7.31
C ALA A 599 27.85 8.16 -8.79
N PRO A 600 28.68 7.37 -9.48
CA PRO A 600 28.28 6.77 -10.75
C PRO A 600 27.26 5.66 -10.50
N ALA A 601 26.33 5.44 -11.44
CA ALA A 601 25.26 4.44 -11.33
C ALA A 601 24.51 4.55 -9.98
N ALA A 602 23.83 5.68 -9.75
CA ALA A 602 23.10 5.98 -8.53
C ALA A 602 21.57 5.77 -8.66
N GLY A 603 21.15 4.90 -9.58
CA GLY A 603 19.73 4.60 -9.81
C GLY A 603 18.93 5.85 -10.19
N TRP A 604 17.72 5.98 -9.65
CA TRP A 604 16.84 7.14 -9.85
C TRP A 604 17.41 8.48 -9.34
N LEU A 605 18.51 8.52 -8.59
CA LEU A 605 19.22 9.78 -8.30
C LEU A 605 20.04 10.29 -9.49
N SER A 606 20.33 9.43 -10.47
CA SER A 606 21.04 9.81 -11.70
C SER A 606 20.03 10.40 -12.69
N SER A 607 20.19 11.65 -13.09
CA SER A 607 19.21 12.32 -13.95
C SER A 607 19.12 11.74 -15.37
N GLY A 608 20.13 10.99 -15.83
CA GLY A 608 20.08 10.23 -17.09
C GLY A 608 19.26 8.93 -17.02
N THR A 609 18.83 8.48 -15.83
CA THR A 609 18.07 7.22 -15.68
C THR A 609 16.71 7.29 -16.38
N ALA A 610 16.08 8.46 -16.44
CA ALA A 610 14.82 8.63 -17.17
C ALA A 610 14.99 8.43 -18.69
N GLU A 611 16.09 8.88 -19.28
CA GLU A 611 16.40 8.72 -20.71
C GLU A 611 16.69 7.25 -21.07
N GLU A 612 17.44 6.54 -20.23
CA GLU A 612 17.69 5.11 -20.42
C GLU A 612 16.41 4.27 -20.16
N PHE A 613 15.53 4.73 -19.27
CA PHE A 613 14.23 4.11 -19.02
C PHE A 613 13.23 4.34 -20.17
N GLU A 614 13.24 5.51 -20.80
CA GLU A 614 12.50 5.80 -22.04
C GLU A 614 12.90 4.84 -23.16
N LYS A 615 14.22 4.65 -23.39
CA LYS A 615 14.77 3.69 -24.36
C LYS A 615 14.29 2.26 -24.08
N TYR A 616 14.27 1.86 -22.82
CA TYR A 616 13.77 0.55 -22.40
C TYR A 616 12.26 0.39 -22.62
N ALA A 617 11.45 1.38 -22.21
CA ALA A 617 10.01 1.41 -22.40
C ALA A 617 9.61 1.36 -23.89
N ALA A 618 10.25 2.18 -24.73
CA ALA A 618 10.10 2.15 -26.18
C ALA A 618 10.42 0.76 -26.78
N TYR A 619 11.53 0.15 -26.32
CA TYR A 619 11.96 -1.16 -26.80
C TYR A 619 10.98 -2.27 -26.42
N VAL A 620 10.49 -2.33 -25.17
CA VAL A 620 9.51 -3.37 -24.77
C VAL A 620 8.15 -3.15 -25.43
N ALA A 621 7.72 -1.89 -25.63
CA ALA A 621 6.50 -1.58 -26.39
C ALA A 621 6.61 -2.05 -27.86
N TRP A 622 7.71 -1.72 -28.54
CA TRP A 622 7.98 -2.21 -29.90
C TRP A 622 8.10 -3.74 -29.98
N LYS A 623 8.67 -4.38 -28.95
CA LYS A 623 8.88 -5.83 -28.93
C LYS A 623 7.68 -6.65 -28.50
N TYR A 624 6.70 -6.10 -27.76
CA TYR A 624 5.61 -6.89 -27.18
C TYR A 624 4.21 -6.28 -27.33
N GLY A 625 4.03 -5.09 -27.93
CA GLY A 625 2.71 -4.50 -28.18
C GLY A 625 1.77 -5.44 -28.95
N ASP A 626 2.30 -6.29 -29.85
CA ASP A 626 1.53 -7.35 -30.53
C ASP A 626 0.96 -8.44 -29.58
N GLN A 627 1.29 -8.38 -28.29
CA GLN A 627 0.81 -9.27 -27.23
C GLN A 627 0.42 -8.56 -25.92
N VAL A 628 0.56 -7.24 -25.79
CA VAL A 628 0.42 -6.53 -24.50
C VAL A 628 -0.22 -5.16 -24.73
N ASP A 629 -1.48 -5.00 -24.31
CA ASP A 629 -2.19 -3.71 -24.39
C ASP A 629 -2.13 -2.92 -23.06
N ASN A 630 -1.99 -3.62 -21.91
CA ASN A 630 -2.08 -3.03 -20.57
C ASN A 630 -0.69 -2.83 -19.96
N TRP A 631 -0.30 -1.57 -19.74
CA TRP A 631 1.04 -1.20 -19.30
C TRP A 631 1.03 -0.35 -18.03
N ALA A 632 1.75 -0.75 -16.99
CA ALA A 632 2.15 0.13 -15.89
C ALA A 632 3.64 0.46 -16.02
N THR A 633 4.03 1.73 -16.10
CA THR A 633 5.44 2.07 -16.28
C THR A 633 6.26 1.78 -15.02
N VAL A 634 5.76 2.19 -13.85
CA VAL A 634 6.45 2.07 -12.55
C VAL A 634 5.52 1.54 -11.47
N ASN A 635 6.11 0.84 -10.50
CA ASN A 635 5.45 0.28 -9.32
C ASN A 635 5.75 1.10 -8.07
N GLU A 636 4.71 1.47 -7.32
CA GLU A 636 4.75 2.15 -6.02
C GLU A 636 5.81 3.27 -5.85
N PRO A 637 5.87 4.28 -6.75
CA PRO A 637 7.00 5.20 -6.84
C PRO A 637 7.31 5.98 -5.53
N PHE A 638 6.35 6.14 -4.63
CA PHE A 638 6.58 6.77 -3.31
C PHE A 638 7.08 5.80 -2.22
N SER A 639 6.72 4.51 -2.28
CA SER A 639 7.00 3.55 -1.19
C SER A 639 8.51 3.42 -0.87
N PRO A 640 9.42 3.32 -1.87
CA PRO A 640 10.86 3.26 -1.61
C PRO A 640 11.46 4.49 -0.92
N VAL A 641 10.79 5.65 -0.92
CA VAL A 641 11.26 6.82 -0.14
C VAL A 641 11.44 6.47 1.34
N LEU A 642 10.56 5.62 1.87
CA LEU A 642 10.58 5.20 3.28
C LEU A 642 11.68 4.17 3.61
N THR A 643 12.11 3.37 2.63
CA THR A 643 13.05 2.24 2.82
C THR A 643 14.44 2.46 2.24
N GLU A 644 14.61 3.42 1.32
CA GLU A 644 15.91 3.80 0.73
C GLU A 644 16.59 4.99 1.41
N PHE A 645 15.83 6.01 1.85
CA PHE A 645 16.37 7.34 2.21
C PHE A 645 16.14 7.78 3.66
N LEU A 646 15.19 7.15 4.38
CA LEU A 646 14.66 7.63 5.66
C LEU A 646 14.94 6.68 6.83
N ALA A 647 15.63 7.18 7.85
CA ALA A 647 15.78 6.49 9.13
C ALA A 647 14.68 6.91 10.11
N ILE A 648 13.57 6.17 10.08
CA ILE A 648 12.44 6.30 11.01
C ILE A 648 12.72 5.39 12.22
N PRO A 649 12.34 5.75 13.47
CA PRO A 649 12.39 4.83 14.60
C PRO A 649 11.78 3.46 14.27
N TRP A 650 12.55 2.40 14.53
CA TRP A 650 12.29 1.00 14.17
C TRP A 650 12.42 0.64 12.67
N VAL A 651 12.58 1.60 11.76
CA VAL A 651 12.82 1.38 10.32
C VAL A 651 14.20 1.90 9.93
N VAL A 652 15.14 0.98 9.72
CA VAL A 652 16.46 1.29 9.15
C VAL A 652 16.36 1.16 7.62
N PRO A 653 16.94 2.08 6.82
CA PRO A 653 16.99 1.90 5.37
C PRO A 653 17.63 0.57 4.99
N ASN A 654 16.81 -0.34 4.47
CA ASN A 654 17.14 -1.74 4.20
C ASN A 654 16.90 -2.13 2.73
N TRP A 655 16.43 -1.20 1.89
CA TRP A 655 16.31 -1.34 0.43
C TRP A 655 17.47 -0.60 -0.27
N PRO A 656 17.92 -1.03 -1.46
CA PRO A 656 19.06 -0.39 -2.16
C PRO A 656 18.72 1.04 -2.59
N PRO A 657 19.57 2.06 -2.32
CA PRO A 657 20.94 1.99 -1.82
C PRO A 657 21.07 2.05 -0.28
N GLY A 658 19.99 2.24 0.47
CA GLY A 658 19.95 2.19 1.94
C GLY A 658 20.82 3.25 2.60
N VAL A 659 20.46 4.52 2.40
CA VAL A 659 21.17 5.70 2.89
C VAL A 659 20.28 6.52 3.84
N ILE A 660 20.91 7.28 4.73
CA ILE A 660 20.22 8.29 5.53
C ILE A 660 20.48 9.64 4.85
N ARG A 661 19.68 9.92 3.82
CA ARG A 661 19.73 11.12 2.96
C ARG A 661 18.30 11.57 2.59
N PRO A 662 17.49 12.00 3.58
CA PRO A 662 16.11 12.48 3.33
C PRO A 662 16.06 13.55 2.25
N ASP A 663 17.04 14.44 2.22
CA ASP A 663 17.16 15.56 1.29
C ASP A 663 17.23 15.16 -0.21
N LEU A 664 17.45 13.88 -0.52
CA LEU A 664 17.46 13.35 -1.88
C LEU A 664 16.09 12.76 -2.32
N ALA A 665 15.13 12.63 -1.41
CA ALA A 665 13.82 12.02 -1.70
C ALA A 665 13.05 12.73 -2.82
N SER A 666 13.05 14.07 -2.87
CA SER A 666 12.40 14.79 -3.98
C SER A 666 13.13 14.58 -5.31
N THR A 667 14.47 14.48 -5.32
CA THR A 667 15.23 14.15 -6.54
C THR A 667 14.89 12.75 -7.06
N PHE A 668 14.76 11.77 -6.17
CA PHE A 668 14.34 10.40 -6.48
C PHE A 668 12.92 10.35 -7.07
N LEU A 669 11.95 11.00 -6.41
CA LEU A 669 10.56 11.06 -6.86
C LEU A 669 10.38 11.81 -8.19
N VAL A 670 11.03 12.96 -8.36
CA VAL A 670 10.93 13.78 -9.58
C VAL A 670 11.55 13.06 -10.78
N ASN A 671 12.69 12.39 -10.60
CA ASN A 671 13.29 11.61 -11.69
C ASN A 671 12.45 10.39 -12.07
N GLN A 672 11.76 9.74 -11.12
CA GLN A 672 10.75 8.71 -11.43
C GLN A 672 9.53 9.27 -12.16
N ALA A 673 9.05 10.46 -11.78
CA ALA A 673 7.92 11.11 -12.45
C ALA A 673 8.27 11.47 -13.91
N ILE A 674 9.46 12.03 -14.15
CA ILE A 674 10.00 12.27 -15.50
C ILE A 674 10.13 10.95 -16.27
N GLY A 675 10.67 9.89 -15.63
CA GLY A 675 10.77 8.56 -16.24
C GLY A 675 9.43 7.93 -16.62
N HIS A 676 8.42 8.06 -15.77
CA HIS A 676 7.03 7.63 -16.07
C HIS A 676 6.45 8.41 -17.25
N VAL A 677 6.60 9.74 -17.29
CA VAL A 677 6.09 10.58 -18.38
C VAL A 677 6.76 10.24 -19.72
N ALA A 678 8.08 10.05 -19.72
CA ALA A 678 8.83 9.63 -20.90
C ALA A 678 8.43 8.21 -21.35
N ALA A 679 8.28 7.27 -20.42
CA ALA A 679 7.82 5.92 -20.72
C ALA A 679 6.37 5.88 -21.23
N TYR A 680 5.48 6.73 -20.72
CA TYR A 680 4.10 6.86 -21.23
C TYR A 680 4.10 7.27 -22.71
N ASP A 681 4.81 8.35 -23.06
CA ASP A 681 4.91 8.80 -24.45
C ASP A 681 5.61 7.76 -25.35
N ALA A 682 6.67 7.12 -24.85
CA ALA A 682 7.41 6.09 -25.56
C ALA A 682 6.56 4.84 -25.87
N ILE A 683 5.76 4.37 -24.91
CA ILE A 683 4.87 3.22 -25.12
C ILE A 683 3.79 3.59 -26.15
N HIS A 684 3.11 4.73 -26.02
CA HIS A 684 2.11 5.17 -27.00
C HIS A 684 2.66 5.47 -28.41
N ALA A 685 3.96 5.76 -28.54
CA ALA A 685 4.61 5.96 -29.83
C ALA A 685 4.92 4.64 -30.56
N TRP A 686 5.20 3.56 -29.81
CA TRP A 686 5.77 2.32 -30.35
C TRP A 686 4.86 1.11 -30.29
N ASP A 687 4.04 1.00 -29.24
CA ASP A 687 2.91 0.09 -29.23
C ASP A 687 1.77 0.65 -30.09
N THR A 688 1.67 0.08 -31.29
CA THR A 688 0.80 0.52 -32.38
C THR A 688 -0.18 -0.56 -32.83
N THR A 689 -0.24 -1.69 -32.11
CA THR A 689 -0.99 -2.89 -32.52
C THR A 689 -1.82 -3.41 -31.35
N ALA A 690 -3.12 -3.09 -31.33
CA ALA A 690 -4.04 -3.66 -30.34
C ALA A 690 -4.07 -5.20 -30.44
N ALA A 691 -3.53 -5.85 -29.42
CA ALA A 691 -3.47 -7.30 -29.28
C ALA A 691 -4.80 -7.89 -28.76
N THR A 692 -5.58 -7.10 -28.00
CA THR A 692 -6.96 -7.42 -27.63
C THR A 692 -7.97 -6.65 -28.49
N ALA A 693 -8.77 -7.41 -29.24
CA ALA A 693 -9.63 -6.87 -30.31
C ALA A 693 -10.70 -5.90 -29.79
N GLY A 694 -10.57 -4.62 -30.16
CA GLY A 694 -11.50 -3.55 -29.79
C GLY A 694 -11.02 -2.63 -28.67
N GLY A 695 -9.87 -2.94 -28.05
CA GLY A 695 -9.15 -2.02 -27.17
C GLY A 695 -8.40 -0.91 -27.93
N PRO A 696 -7.75 0.02 -27.21
CA PRO A 696 -6.63 0.80 -27.75
C PRO A 696 -5.44 -0.11 -28.07
N ALA A 697 -4.39 0.41 -28.71
CA ALA A 697 -3.12 -0.33 -28.83
C ALA A 697 -2.45 -0.42 -27.45
N ALA A 698 -2.07 0.72 -26.90
CA ALA A 698 -1.61 0.84 -25.52
C ALA A 698 -2.67 1.50 -24.62
N PHE A 699 -2.77 0.99 -23.39
CA PHE A 699 -3.50 1.56 -22.26
C PHE A 699 -2.51 1.68 -21.10
N VAL A 700 -2.01 2.90 -20.84
CA VAL A 700 -0.77 3.10 -20.07
C VAL A 700 -1.02 3.87 -18.77
N GLY A 701 -0.43 3.41 -17.67
CA GLY A 701 -0.56 4.04 -16.35
C GLY A 701 0.65 3.77 -15.45
N PHE A 702 0.41 3.85 -14.14
CA PHE A 702 1.36 3.45 -13.10
C PHE A 702 0.59 2.77 -11.96
N THR A 703 1.29 2.03 -11.10
CA THR A 703 0.68 1.45 -9.89
C THR A 703 1.19 2.15 -8.64
N HIS A 704 0.30 2.38 -7.67
CA HIS A 704 0.61 3.21 -6.51
C HIS A 704 0.12 2.57 -5.21
N ASN A 705 1.03 2.43 -4.24
CA ASN A 705 0.66 2.03 -2.88
C ASN A 705 -0.13 3.17 -2.23
N MET A 706 -1.33 2.88 -1.77
CA MET A 706 -2.16 3.85 -1.08
C MET A 706 -2.52 3.34 0.31
N ILE A 707 -1.98 3.99 1.34
CA ILE A 707 -2.18 3.63 2.73
C ILE A 707 -2.90 4.79 3.43
N PRO A 708 -4.19 4.64 3.78
CA PRO A 708 -4.93 5.68 4.49
C PRO A 708 -4.45 5.74 5.94
N ALA A 709 -3.95 6.90 6.34
CA ALA A 709 -3.66 7.20 7.72
C ALA A 709 -4.91 7.77 8.41
N ARG A 710 -5.14 7.38 9.67
CA ARG A 710 -6.24 7.92 10.50
C ARG A 710 -5.69 8.29 11.88
N PRO A 711 -6.18 9.36 12.53
CA PRO A 711 -5.70 9.77 13.83
C PRO A 711 -5.96 8.69 14.89
N ALA A 712 -4.91 8.27 15.62
CA ALA A 712 -5.03 7.27 16.69
C ALA A 712 -5.93 7.75 17.83
N ASN A 713 -5.91 9.05 18.15
CA ASN A 713 -6.98 9.73 18.88
C ASN A 713 -7.59 10.84 18.01
N PRO A 714 -8.82 10.66 17.48
CA PRO A 714 -9.46 11.65 16.61
C PRO A 714 -9.75 13.04 17.23
N VAL A 715 -9.64 13.20 18.56
CA VAL A 715 -9.75 14.49 19.26
C VAL A 715 -8.39 14.99 19.80
N ASN A 716 -7.29 14.45 19.28
CA ASN A 716 -5.94 14.97 19.44
C ASN A 716 -5.49 15.60 18.11
N GLU A 717 -5.43 16.94 18.06
CA GLU A 717 -5.06 17.69 16.85
C GLU A 717 -3.73 17.23 16.25
N LEU A 718 -2.77 16.79 17.08
CA LEU A 718 -1.46 16.34 16.61
C LEU A 718 -1.56 15.04 15.78
N ASP A 719 -2.44 14.12 16.19
CA ASP A 719 -2.69 12.85 15.47
C ASP A 719 -3.43 13.12 14.15
N VAL A 720 -4.34 14.10 14.14
CA VAL A 720 -5.07 14.56 12.95
C VAL A 720 -4.09 15.18 11.95
N GLN A 721 -3.29 16.17 12.36
CA GLN A 721 -2.28 16.80 11.50
C GLN A 721 -1.26 15.78 10.95
N ALA A 722 -0.91 14.73 11.70
CA ALA A 722 -0.02 13.69 11.24
C ALA A 722 -0.67 12.77 10.20
N ALA A 723 -1.93 12.37 10.41
CA ALA A 723 -2.70 11.58 9.46
C ALA A 723 -2.97 12.35 8.15
N ASP A 724 -3.39 13.61 8.25
CA ASP A 724 -3.64 14.49 7.10
C ASP A 724 -2.37 14.72 6.28
N ALA A 725 -1.22 14.94 6.93
CA ALA A 725 0.05 15.07 6.23
C ALA A 725 0.43 13.77 5.50
N TRP A 726 0.33 12.60 6.14
CA TRP A 726 0.56 11.32 5.46
C TRP A 726 -0.35 11.15 4.24
N ASN A 727 -1.65 11.41 4.41
CA ASN A 727 -2.66 11.32 3.35
C ASN A 727 -2.49 12.35 2.23
N HIS A 728 -1.78 13.46 2.48
CA HIS A 728 -1.40 14.42 1.46
C HIS A 728 -0.22 13.90 0.63
N TYR A 729 0.88 13.50 1.25
CA TYR A 729 2.10 13.18 0.51
C TYR A 729 2.12 11.74 -0.01
N TYR A 730 1.99 10.73 0.86
CA TYR A 730 2.12 9.32 0.46
C TYR A 730 1.06 8.92 -0.58
N ASN A 731 -0.20 9.35 -0.38
CA ASN A 731 -1.32 8.94 -1.23
C ASN A 731 -1.55 9.82 -2.47
N LYS A 732 -0.95 11.03 -2.56
CA LYS A 732 -1.28 11.99 -3.64
C LYS A 732 -0.10 12.64 -4.34
N TRP A 733 1.13 12.61 -3.80
CA TRP A 733 2.27 13.30 -4.42
C TRP A 733 2.51 12.87 -5.87
N PHE A 734 2.58 11.55 -6.13
CA PHE A 734 2.85 11.05 -7.48
C PHE A 734 1.65 11.22 -8.43
N PRO A 735 0.40 10.88 -8.06
CA PRO A 735 -0.78 11.26 -8.85
C PRO A 735 -0.86 12.76 -9.19
N ASN A 736 -0.54 13.66 -8.24
CA ASN A 736 -0.51 15.10 -8.49
C ASN A 736 0.54 15.48 -9.55
N ALA A 737 1.72 14.85 -9.51
CA ALA A 737 2.80 15.11 -10.46
C ALA A 737 2.43 14.73 -11.90
N VAL A 738 1.82 13.55 -12.10
CA VAL A 738 1.67 12.95 -13.45
C VAL A 738 0.24 12.99 -14.02
N ILE A 739 -0.76 13.35 -13.22
CA ILE A 739 -2.13 13.63 -13.68
C ILE A 739 -2.37 15.14 -13.71
N ASP A 740 -2.06 15.82 -12.61
CA ASP A 740 -2.36 17.24 -12.38
C ASP A 740 -1.22 18.19 -12.84
N GLY A 741 -0.06 17.62 -13.19
CA GLY A 741 1.15 18.37 -13.55
C GLY A 741 1.72 19.21 -12.39
N TRP A 742 1.47 18.83 -11.13
CA TRP A 742 1.96 19.57 -9.96
C TRP A 742 3.02 18.77 -9.19
N VAL A 743 4.25 19.28 -9.24
CA VAL A 743 5.44 18.65 -8.65
C VAL A 743 5.86 19.44 -7.41
N ASP A 744 5.29 19.09 -6.26
CA ASP A 744 5.64 19.64 -4.94
C ASP A 744 7.06 19.19 -4.54
N ALA A 745 8.07 19.96 -4.94
CA ALA A 745 9.46 19.50 -4.91
C ALA A 745 10.16 19.67 -3.56
N ASP A 746 9.66 20.55 -2.67
CA ASP A 746 10.21 20.73 -1.31
C ASP A 746 9.28 20.26 -0.17
N PHE A 747 8.10 19.72 -0.51
CA PHE A 747 7.08 19.18 0.38
C PHE A 747 6.49 20.24 1.33
N ASP A 748 6.17 21.44 0.83
CA ASP A 748 5.46 22.48 1.59
C ASP A 748 3.92 22.46 1.40
N GLY A 749 3.43 21.83 0.32
CA GLY A 749 2.00 21.70 0.01
C GLY A 749 1.34 22.92 -0.64
N VAL A 750 2.11 23.95 -1.02
CA VAL A 750 1.62 25.25 -1.48
C VAL A 750 1.81 25.42 -2.99
N LYS A 751 0.95 24.77 -3.79
CA LYS A 751 0.92 24.81 -5.27
C LYS A 751 1.24 26.19 -5.87
N THR A 752 2.51 26.40 -6.23
CA THR A 752 3.04 27.62 -6.86
C THR A 752 2.90 27.57 -8.39
N ALA A 753 3.49 28.53 -9.10
CA ALA A 753 3.43 28.60 -10.57
C ALA A 753 4.64 27.93 -11.25
N ASP A 754 5.76 27.78 -10.53
CA ASP A 754 7.01 27.20 -11.01
C ASP A 754 7.14 25.68 -10.72
N GLU A 755 6.20 25.11 -9.96
CA GLU A 755 5.99 23.67 -9.78
C GLU A 755 4.95 23.06 -10.74
N ILE A 756 4.40 23.88 -11.65
CA ILE A 756 3.44 23.40 -12.66
C ILE A 756 4.20 23.00 -13.91
N HIS A 757 4.05 21.73 -14.29
CA HIS A 757 4.66 21.08 -15.43
C HIS A 757 3.57 20.66 -16.43
N PRO A 758 3.18 21.55 -17.38
CA PRO A 758 2.15 21.24 -18.38
C PRO A 758 2.51 20.04 -19.27
N ASP A 759 3.81 19.75 -19.38
CA ASP A 759 4.41 18.59 -20.02
C ASP A 759 4.10 17.27 -19.29
N MET A 760 3.84 17.30 -17.98
CA MET A 760 3.48 16.11 -17.17
C MET A 760 1.97 15.93 -17.00
N VAL A 761 1.14 16.85 -17.47
CA VAL A 761 -0.32 16.81 -17.26
C VAL A 761 -0.96 15.63 -18.01
N GLY A 762 -1.68 14.79 -17.25
CA GLY A 762 -2.61 13.80 -17.78
C GLY A 762 -1.98 12.55 -18.39
N LYS A 763 -0.69 12.26 -18.14
CA LYS A 763 0.15 11.18 -18.71
C LYS A 763 -0.20 9.77 -18.19
N VAL A 764 -1.49 9.50 -18.08
CA VAL A 764 -2.06 8.38 -17.34
C VAL A 764 -3.42 8.04 -17.96
N ASP A 765 -3.59 6.86 -18.51
CA ASP A 765 -4.88 6.37 -19.01
C ASP A 765 -5.70 5.73 -17.89
N PHE A 766 -5.03 5.04 -16.96
CA PHE A 766 -5.63 4.46 -15.76
C PHE A 766 -4.71 4.66 -14.53
N LEU A 767 -5.32 4.73 -13.34
CA LEU A 767 -4.60 4.75 -12.07
C LEU A 767 -4.66 3.37 -11.42
N GLY A 768 -3.50 2.71 -11.30
CA GLY A 768 -3.35 1.45 -10.58
C GLY A 768 -3.27 1.69 -9.07
N VAL A 769 -4.18 1.11 -8.31
CA VAL A 769 -4.27 1.23 -6.84
C VAL A 769 -3.78 -0.07 -6.20
N GLN A 770 -2.84 0.03 -5.28
CA GLN A 770 -2.30 -1.07 -4.49
C GLN A 770 -2.68 -0.86 -3.02
N TYR A 771 -3.39 -1.82 -2.43
CA TYR A 771 -3.95 -1.69 -1.08
C TYR A 771 -3.75 -2.95 -0.25
N TYR A 772 -3.25 -2.77 0.97
CA TYR A 772 -2.95 -3.85 1.91
C TYR A 772 -3.60 -3.65 3.30
N GLY A 773 -3.60 -2.42 3.82
CA GLY A 773 -4.15 -2.09 5.14
C GLY A 773 -4.12 -0.58 5.44
N SER A 774 -4.40 -0.19 6.67
CA SER A 774 -4.42 1.22 7.11
C SER A 774 -3.44 1.54 8.25
N GLN A 775 -3.22 2.83 8.54
CA GLN A 775 -2.27 3.28 9.57
C GLN A 775 -2.93 4.18 10.64
N PRO A 776 -3.18 3.68 11.85
CA PRO A 776 -3.52 4.52 13.01
C PRO A 776 -2.28 5.35 13.40
N MET A 777 -2.36 6.68 13.29
CA MET A 777 -1.23 7.61 13.35
C MET A 777 -1.17 8.36 14.69
N VAL A 778 -0.01 8.36 15.34
CA VAL A 778 0.25 9.17 16.56
C VAL A 778 1.19 10.32 16.21
N GLY A 779 0.77 11.56 16.46
CA GLY A 779 1.49 12.78 16.10
C GLY A 779 2.34 13.38 17.23
N PHE A 780 3.41 14.06 16.85
CA PHE A 780 4.34 14.74 17.75
C PHE A 780 4.30 16.27 17.64
N GLY A 781 3.43 16.81 16.76
CA GLY A 781 3.24 18.24 16.52
C GLY A 781 4.31 18.92 15.65
N VAL A 782 5.45 18.26 15.42
CA VAL A 782 6.48 18.70 14.46
C VAL A 782 7.02 17.51 13.67
N ALA A 783 7.43 17.77 12.43
CA ALA A 783 8.09 16.78 11.60
C ALA A 783 9.45 16.41 12.20
N LEU A 784 9.73 15.11 12.38
CA LEU A 784 11.00 14.68 12.98
C LEU A 784 12.20 14.87 12.05
N LEU A 785 11.95 15.12 10.75
CA LEU A 785 12.92 15.63 9.78
C LEU A 785 12.38 16.94 9.16
N PRO A 786 13.13 18.05 9.20
CA PRO A 786 12.78 19.29 8.49
C PRO A 786 12.57 19.05 6.99
N GLY A 787 11.54 19.68 6.40
CA GLY A 787 11.17 19.46 5.00
C GLY A 787 10.37 18.18 4.72
N PHE A 788 9.98 17.41 5.75
CA PHE A 788 9.22 16.16 5.58
C PHE A 788 7.96 16.14 6.46
N PRO A 789 6.94 16.94 6.15
CA PRO A 789 5.72 17.04 6.97
C PRO A 789 4.95 15.74 7.15
N PHE A 790 5.06 14.78 6.22
CA PHE A 790 4.47 13.43 6.42
C PHE A 790 5.13 12.62 7.55
N LEU A 791 6.25 13.10 8.11
CA LEU A 791 6.93 12.54 9.29
C LEU A 791 6.60 13.32 10.59
N ARG A 792 5.40 13.92 10.66
CA ARG A 792 4.82 14.56 11.88
C ARG A 792 4.29 13.55 12.91
N GLY A 793 4.21 12.27 12.57
CA GLY A 793 3.78 11.19 13.44
C GLY A 793 4.35 9.83 13.05
N PHE A 794 3.96 8.77 13.77
CA PHE A 794 4.25 7.38 13.41
C PHE A 794 3.02 6.47 13.48
N PRO A 795 2.96 5.44 12.62
CA PRO A 795 1.89 4.44 12.66
C PRO A 795 2.02 3.50 13.86
N ILE A 796 0.88 3.16 14.46
CA ILE A 796 0.72 2.03 15.38
C ILE A 796 0.61 0.75 14.54
N ARG A 797 1.32 -0.30 14.97
CA ARG A 797 1.27 -1.66 14.42
C ARG A 797 0.39 -2.56 15.31
N CYS A 798 -0.39 -3.45 14.70
CA CYS A 798 -1.20 -4.47 15.39
C CYS A 798 -0.38 -5.77 15.65
N SER A 799 -0.86 -6.64 16.54
CA SER A 799 -0.27 -7.97 16.77
C SER A 799 -0.74 -8.97 15.71
N PRO A 800 0.12 -9.84 15.16
CA PRO A 800 -0.30 -10.79 14.13
C PRO A 800 -1.21 -11.91 14.69
N ASP A 801 -1.28 -12.03 16.03
CA ASP A 801 -2.25 -12.87 16.74
C ASP A 801 -3.71 -12.35 16.62
N GLU A 802 -3.91 -11.12 16.15
CA GLU A 802 -5.23 -10.52 15.95
C GLU A 802 -5.81 -10.94 14.59
N SER A 803 -7.04 -11.44 14.56
CA SER A 803 -7.72 -11.87 13.32
C SER A 803 -7.96 -10.75 12.29
N THR A 804 -7.76 -9.49 12.70
CA THR A 804 -7.83 -8.28 11.86
C THR A 804 -6.45 -7.68 11.58
N CYS A 805 -5.38 -8.47 11.69
CA CYS A 805 -4.00 -8.05 11.47
C CYS A 805 -3.24 -9.08 10.61
N SER A 806 -2.58 -8.62 9.55
CA SER A 806 -1.68 -9.46 8.77
C SER A 806 -0.45 -9.89 9.56
N ASP A 807 0.22 -10.94 9.11
CA ASP A 807 1.49 -11.40 9.69
C ASP A 807 2.60 -10.34 9.54
N PHE A 808 2.42 -9.39 8.60
CA PHE A 808 3.26 -8.21 8.39
C PHE A 808 2.84 -6.99 9.25
N ASN A 809 2.10 -7.23 10.35
CA ASN A 809 1.63 -6.23 11.31
C ASN A 809 0.79 -5.09 10.68
N GLN A 810 -0.03 -5.37 9.66
CA GLN A 810 -0.91 -4.39 9.01
C GLN A 810 -2.39 -4.64 9.35
N PRO A 811 -3.15 -3.63 9.84
CA PRO A 811 -4.58 -3.77 10.07
C PRO A 811 -5.38 -4.01 8.79
N THR A 812 -6.27 -5.01 8.81
CA THR A 812 -7.19 -5.30 7.70
C THR A 812 -8.40 -4.36 7.78
N ASP A 813 -8.64 -3.54 6.75
CA ASP A 813 -9.57 -2.41 6.85
C ASP A 813 -10.31 -2.11 5.52
N PRO A 814 -11.45 -2.78 5.25
CA PRO A 814 -12.26 -2.55 4.05
C PRO A 814 -12.75 -1.09 3.93
N GLY A 815 -13.01 -0.41 5.06
CA GLY A 815 -13.27 1.03 5.10
C GLY A 815 -12.08 1.85 4.57
N GLY A 816 -10.86 1.47 4.94
CA GLY A 816 -9.62 2.04 4.42
C GLY A 816 -9.47 1.83 2.91
N PHE A 817 -9.84 0.65 2.41
CA PHE A 817 -9.79 0.38 0.97
C PHE A 817 -10.73 1.30 0.17
N ARG A 818 -11.97 1.50 0.67
CA ARG A 818 -12.89 2.52 0.10
C ARG A 818 -12.26 3.90 0.09
N GLU A 819 -11.65 4.30 1.20
CA GLU A 819 -11.08 5.63 1.37
C GLU A 819 -10.02 5.95 0.32
N VAL A 820 -9.14 4.99 -0.01
CA VAL A 820 -8.15 5.17 -1.09
C VAL A 820 -8.73 5.08 -2.49
N LEU A 821 -9.72 4.21 -2.72
CA LEU A 821 -10.41 4.13 -4.01
C LEU A 821 -11.21 5.41 -4.32
N GLU A 822 -11.82 6.05 -3.31
CA GLU A 822 -12.50 7.34 -3.45
C GLU A 822 -11.50 8.49 -3.72
N ILE A 823 -10.30 8.45 -3.11
CA ILE A 823 -9.20 9.37 -3.45
C ILE A 823 -8.73 9.15 -4.89
N ALA A 824 -8.50 7.90 -5.30
CA ALA A 824 -8.05 7.55 -6.65
C ALA A 824 -9.08 7.97 -7.72
N ALA A 825 -10.37 7.70 -7.48
CA ALA A 825 -11.46 8.09 -8.38
C ALA A 825 -11.60 9.61 -8.53
N SER A 826 -11.17 10.41 -7.53
CA SER A 826 -11.26 11.87 -7.58
C SER A 826 -10.39 12.51 -8.68
N TYR A 827 -9.38 11.80 -9.20
CA TYR A 827 -8.59 12.23 -10.36
C TYR A 827 -9.31 12.02 -11.71
N GLY A 828 -10.50 11.41 -11.73
CA GLY A 828 -11.31 11.25 -12.94
C GLY A 828 -10.72 10.28 -13.99
N LYS A 829 -9.79 9.42 -13.59
CA LYS A 829 -9.22 8.34 -14.41
C LYS A 829 -9.93 7.01 -14.09
N PRO A 830 -10.09 6.10 -15.07
CA PRO A 830 -10.35 4.69 -14.81
C PRO A 830 -9.38 4.12 -13.79
N LEU A 831 -9.87 3.27 -12.90
CA LEU A 831 -9.09 2.60 -11.85
C LEU A 831 -8.85 1.14 -12.20
N TRP A 832 -7.72 0.62 -11.72
CA TRP A 832 -7.48 -0.82 -11.64
C TRP A 832 -6.93 -1.12 -10.24
N VAL A 833 -7.48 -2.11 -9.55
CA VAL A 833 -6.87 -2.59 -8.29
C VAL A 833 -5.73 -3.51 -8.68
N THR A 834 -4.51 -2.98 -8.79
CA THR A 834 -3.37 -3.69 -9.37
C THR A 834 -2.68 -4.62 -8.38
N GLU A 835 -2.86 -4.38 -7.08
CA GLU A 835 -2.55 -5.33 -6.01
C GLU A 835 -3.55 -5.17 -4.86
N ASN A 836 -4.06 -6.29 -4.37
CA ASN A 836 -4.70 -6.38 -3.06
C ASN A 836 -4.45 -7.78 -2.49
N GLY A 837 -3.97 -7.87 -1.25
CA GLY A 837 -3.42 -9.11 -0.70
C GLY A 837 -3.12 -9.06 0.79
N ILE A 838 -2.72 -10.19 1.37
CA ILE A 838 -2.39 -10.29 2.80
C ILE A 838 -1.32 -11.35 3.10
N ALA A 839 -0.35 -10.96 3.94
CA ALA A 839 0.60 -11.87 4.59
C ALA A 839 -0.13 -12.71 5.65
N ASP A 840 -0.24 -14.01 5.41
CA ASP A 840 -1.08 -14.96 6.17
C ASP A 840 -0.62 -16.42 5.91
N ASP A 841 0.35 -16.92 6.68
CA ASP A 841 0.99 -18.25 6.48
C ASP A 841 -0.04 -19.39 6.51
N ASP A 842 -0.96 -19.40 7.47
CA ASP A 842 -1.88 -20.52 7.73
C ASP A 842 -3.22 -20.47 6.97
N ASP A 843 -3.39 -19.50 6.05
CA ASP A 843 -4.62 -19.23 5.27
C ASP A 843 -5.88 -18.93 6.13
N SER A 844 -5.71 -18.57 7.42
CA SER A 844 -6.83 -18.32 8.32
C SER A 844 -7.51 -16.96 8.13
N LYS A 845 -6.79 -15.96 7.58
CA LYS A 845 -7.28 -14.57 7.41
C LYS A 845 -7.58 -14.26 5.94
N ARG A 846 -6.78 -14.77 5.01
CA ARG A 846 -6.81 -14.48 3.56
C ARG A 846 -8.17 -14.70 2.88
N PRO A 847 -8.94 -15.78 3.15
CA PRO A 847 -10.25 -15.95 2.53
C PRO A 847 -11.24 -14.86 2.95
N SER A 848 -11.18 -14.45 4.22
CA SER A 848 -12.00 -13.36 4.75
C SER A 848 -11.57 -12.01 4.18
N TYR A 849 -10.26 -11.77 4.12
CA TYR A 849 -9.69 -10.57 3.53
C TYR A 849 -10.16 -10.36 2.09
N ILE A 850 -10.02 -11.38 1.22
CA ILE A 850 -10.44 -11.34 -0.19
C ILE A 850 -11.92 -10.97 -0.29
N VAL A 851 -12.80 -11.70 0.41
CA VAL A 851 -14.26 -11.49 0.31
C VAL A 851 -14.66 -10.08 0.78
N ASN A 852 -14.07 -9.57 1.86
CA ASN A 852 -14.39 -8.24 2.38
C ASN A 852 -13.86 -7.10 1.49
N HIS A 853 -12.68 -7.24 0.88
CA HIS A 853 -12.11 -6.20 0.01
C HIS A 853 -12.74 -6.19 -1.38
N VAL A 854 -13.03 -7.35 -1.97
CA VAL A 854 -13.82 -7.42 -3.23
C VAL A 854 -15.24 -6.89 -3.03
N ALA A 855 -15.82 -7.02 -1.84
CA ALA A 855 -17.12 -6.41 -1.52
C ALA A 855 -17.12 -4.88 -1.57
N VAL A 856 -15.98 -4.23 -1.29
CA VAL A 856 -15.81 -2.77 -1.51
C VAL A 856 -15.82 -2.45 -3.00
N VAL A 857 -15.07 -3.21 -3.81
CA VAL A 857 -14.98 -3.01 -5.26
C VAL A 857 -16.33 -3.21 -5.94
N GLN A 858 -17.08 -4.27 -5.60
CA GLN A 858 -18.41 -4.51 -6.16
C GLN A 858 -19.39 -3.39 -5.82
N ASP A 859 -19.39 -2.91 -4.57
CA ASP A 859 -20.24 -1.80 -4.18
C ASP A 859 -19.85 -0.50 -4.93
N MET A 860 -18.56 -0.19 -5.04
CA MET A 860 -18.10 1.02 -5.74
C MET A 860 -18.40 0.99 -7.24
N VAL A 861 -18.24 -0.16 -7.91
CA VAL A 861 -18.62 -0.34 -9.32
C VAL A 861 -20.14 -0.25 -9.51
N ALA A 862 -20.93 -0.90 -8.64
CA ALA A 862 -22.39 -0.85 -8.70
C ALA A 862 -22.96 0.57 -8.52
N HIS A 863 -22.25 1.43 -7.77
CA HIS A 863 -22.60 2.86 -7.60
C HIS A 863 -21.87 3.78 -8.60
N GLY A 864 -21.29 3.24 -9.67
CA GLY A 864 -20.81 3.99 -10.83
C GLY A 864 -19.35 4.46 -10.80
N THR A 865 -18.51 3.90 -9.92
CA THR A 865 -17.06 4.13 -9.97
C THR A 865 -16.45 3.32 -11.13
N ASP A 866 -15.66 3.96 -11.98
CA ASP A 866 -15.01 3.31 -13.12
C ASP A 866 -13.78 2.48 -12.65
N ILE A 867 -14.04 1.29 -12.09
CA ILE A 867 -13.00 0.30 -11.74
C ILE A 867 -13.07 -0.83 -12.78
N ARG A 868 -12.00 -1.02 -13.54
CA ARG A 868 -11.92 -1.95 -14.69
C ARG A 868 -11.58 -3.38 -14.29
N GLY A 869 -10.84 -3.55 -13.19
CA GLY A 869 -10.40 -4.87 -12.77
C GLY A 869 -9.74 -4.91 -11.39
N TYR A 870 -9.47 -6.14 -10.97
CA TYR A 870 -8.87 -6.52 -9.69
C TYR A 870 -7.85 -7.65 -9.90
N THR A 871 -6.60 -7.43 -9.49
CA THR A 871 -5.54 -8.43 -9.46
C THR A 871 -5.09 -8.70 -8.03
N TYR A 872 -5.25 -9.95 -7.58
CA TYR A 872 -4.85 -10.38 -6.23
C TYR A 872 -3.32 -10.47 -6.10
N TRP A 873 -2.77 -9.98 -4.98
CA TRP A 873 -1.35 -10.17 -4.63
C TRP A 873 -1.19 -11.29 -3.58
N SER A 874 -0.57 -12.44 -3.89
CA SER A 874 0.09 -12.83 -5.15
C SER A 874 -0.47 -14.14 -5.70
N PHE A 875 -0.11 -14.47 -6.95
CA PHE A 875 -0.35 -15.82 -7.47
C PHE A 875 0.35 -16.88 -6.60
N VAL A 876 1.67 -16.76 -6.45
CA VAL A 876 2.52 -17.67 -5.67
C VAL A 876 3.27 -16.92 -4.57
N ASP A 877 3.55 -17.59 -3.45
CA ASP A 877 4.48 -17.10 -2.42
C ASP A 877 5.86 -16.85 -3.02
N ASN A 878 6.48 -15.73 -2.63
CA ASN A 878 7.63 -15.16 -3.33
C ASN A 878 8.56 -14.43 -2.34
N LEU A 879 9.69 -13.94 -2.82
CA LEU A 879 10.68 -13.23 -2.00
C LEU A 879 10.14 -11.85 -1.61
N GLU A 880 9.72 -11.64 -0.36
CA GLU A 880 9.24 -10.34 0.13
C GLU A 880 10.41 -9.38 0.43
N TRP A 881 11.13 -8.99 -0.63
CA TRP A 881 12.20 -8.00 -0.66
C TRP A 881 13.28 -8.22 0.42
N SER A 882 13.31 -7.34 1.43
CA SER A 882 14.23 -7.44 2.58
C SER A 882 13.85 -8.54 3.58
N GLU A 883 12.58 -8.90 3.66
CA GLU A 883 12.01 -9.81 4.66
C GLU A 883 12.09 -11.29 4.27
N GLY A 884 12.58 -11.60 3.06
CA GLY A 884 12.79 -12.99 2.64
C GLY A 884 11.48 -13.72 2.39
N TYR A 885 11.42 -15.00 2.77
CA TYR A 885 10.25 -15.87 2.57
C TYR A 885 9.42 -16.08 3.85
N GLU A 886 9.63 -15.27 4.89
CA GLU A 886 8.86 -15.34 6.15
C GLU A 886 7.42 -14.80 6.01
N LEU A 887 7.12 -14.05 4.95
CA LEU A 887 5.83 -13.40 4.71
C LEU A 887 5.18 -13.99 3.46
N GLN A 888 4.10 -14.74 3.66
CA GLN A 888 3.41 -15.46 2.60
C GLN A 888 2.14 -14.73 2.12
N PHE A 889 2.12 -14.30 0.86
CA PHE A 889 0.98 -13.62 0.22
C PHE A 889 0.19 -14.49 -0.78
N GLY A 890 0.78 -15.58 -1.24
CA GLY A 890 0.33 -16.36 -2.38
C GLY A 890 -0.96 -17.15 -2.17
N LEU A 891 -1.70 -17.37 -3.25
CA LEU A 891 -2.77 -18.37 -3.35
C LEU A 891 -2.21 -19.79 -3.45
N TYR A 892 -0.98 -19.92 -3.95
CA TYR A 892 -0.18 -21.14 -3.93
C TYR A 892 1.14 -20.87 -3.19
N ALA A 893 1.63 -21.83 -2.42
CA ALA A 893 3.05 -21.93 -2.07
C ALA A 893 3.79 -22.75 -3.14
N SER A 894 5.11 -22.93 -2.99
CA SER A 894 5.95 -23.73 -3.88
C SER A 894 6.74 -24.76 -3.07
N ASP A 895 6.83 -26.01 -3.55
CA ASP A 895 7.62 -27.06 -2.89
C ASP A 895 9.10 -27.06 -3.35
N PRO A 896 10.06 -26.64 -2.50
CA PRO A 896 11.47 -26.55 -2.86
C PRO A 896 12.20 -27.91 -2.88
N ASP A 897 11.60 -28.98 -2.37
CA ASP A 897 12.16 -30.35 -2.46
C ASP A 897 11.81 -31.02 -3.81
N THR A 898 10.92 -30.42 -4.63
CA THR A 898 10.57 -30.90 -5.97
C THR A 898 11.44 -30.27 -7.07
N PRO A 899 11.95 -31.04 -8.06
CA PRO A 899 12.69 -30.48 -9.20
C PRO A 899 11.85 -29.52 -10.08
N GLU A 900 10.54 -29.69 -10.07
CA GLU A 900 9.57 -28.93 -10.86
C GLU A 900 8.98 -27.71 -10.10
N LEU A 901 9.31 -27.53 -8.81
CA LEU A 901 8.80 -26.47 -7.93
C LEU A 901 7.26 -26.45 -7.84
N GLU A 902 6.69 -27.62 -7.54
CA GLU A 902 5.25 -27.90 -7.55
C GLU A 902 4.44 -26.91 -6.69
N ARG A 903 3.31 -26.45 -7.21
CA ARG A 903 2.43 -25.46 -6.57
C ARG A 903 1.57 -26.11 -5.50
N ILE A 904 1.73 -25.70 -4.24
CA ILE A 904 0.94 -26.17 -3.10
C ILE A 904 -0.27 -25.22 -2.92
N PRO A 905 -1.51 -25.62 -3.24
CA PRO A 905 -2.68 -24.73 -3.19
C PRO A 905 -3.09 -24.38 -1.74
N LYS A 906 -3.50 -23.12 -1.51
CA LYS A 906 -4.16 -22.66 -0.28
C LYS A 906 -5.69 -22.71 -0.46
N PRO A 907 -6.37 -23.82 -0.08
CA PRO A 907 -7.63 -24.17 -0.75
C PRO A 907 -8.83 -23.32 -0.34
N ALA A 908 -8.79 -22.68 0.83
CA ALA A 908 -9.88 -21.82 1.27
C ALA A 908 -9.88 -20.49 0.50
N SER A 909 -8.70 -19.88 0.32
CA SER A 909 -8.54 -18.68 -0.50
C SER A 909 -8.80 -18.93 -1.98
N ILE A 910 -8.32 -20.06 -2.52
CA ILE A 910 -8.62 -20.50 -3.89
C ILE A 910 -10.14 -20.68 -4.08
N ALA A 911 -10.84 -21.35 -3.16
CA ALA A 911 -12.29 -21.55 -3.25
C ALA A 911 -13.10 -20.25 -3.10
N ALA A 912 -12.65 -19.32 -2.26
CA ALA A 912 -13.28 -18.01 -2.11
C ALA A 912 -13.14 -17.18 -3.40
N LEU A 913 -11.92 -17.10 -3.95
CA LEU A 913 -11.64 -16.29 -5.13
C LEU A 913 -12.23 -16.89 -6.42
N SER A 914 -12.09 -18.20 -6.64
CA SER A 914 -12.68 -18.87 -7.81
C SER A 914 -14.21 -18.84 -7.81
N GLY A 915 -14.84 -18.87 -6.63
CA GLY A 915 -16.29 -18.67 -6.48
C GLY A 915 -16.75 -17.27 -6.89
N ILE A 916 -15.93 -16.25 -6.64
CA ILE A 916 -16.17 -14.86 -7.06
C ILE A 916 -15.99 -14.70 -8.57
N THR A 917 -14.84 -15.09 -9.12
CA THR A 917 -14.50 -14.92 -10.54
C THR A 917 -15.44 -15.70 -11.46
N THR A 918 -15.72 -16.97 -11.13
CA THR A 918 -16.58 -17.86 -11.93
C THR A 918 -18.05 -17.41 -11.95
N THR A 919 -18.49 -16.64 -10.94
CA THR A 919 -19.85 -16.06 -10.91
C THR A 919 -19.88 -14.59 -11.34
N ASN A 920 -18.73 -13.98 -11.61
CA ASN A 920 -18.54 -12.55 -11.85
C ASN A 920 -19.29 -11.66 -10.83
N GLY A 921 -19.10 -11.93 -9.54
CA GLY A 921 -19.84 -11.28 -8.47
C GLY A 921 -19.54 -11.87 -7.10
N LEU A 922 -20.41 -11.62 -6.13
CA LEU A 922 -20.25 -12.10 -4.75
C LEU A 922 -21.31 -13.17 -4.41
N PRO A 923 -20.93 -14.46 -4.36
CA PRO A 923 -21.80 -15.52 -3.88
C PRO A 923 -22.29 -15.26 -2.44
N VAL A 924 -23.60 -15.21 -2.26
CA VAL A 924 -24.26 -15.01 -0.96
C VAL A 924 -23.77 -16.00 0.11
N ALA A 925 -23.39 -17.22 -0.27
CA ALA A 925 -22.83 -18.21 0.65
C ALA A 925 -21.44 -17.82 1.19
N LEU A 926 -20.56 -17.23 0.38
CA LEU A 926 -19.26 -16.71 0.82
C LEU A 926 -19.46 -15.48 1.72
N LEU A 927 -20.39 -14.59 1.35
CA LEU A 927 -20.75 -13.44 2.19
C LEU A 927 -21.30 -13.89 3.55
N GLN A 928 -22.13 -14.93 3.62
CA GLN A 928 -22.63 -15.51 4.87
C GLN A 928 -21.55 -16.22 5.71
N GLN A 929 -20.40 -16.54 5.12
CA GLN A 929 -19.27 -17.19 5.80
C GLN A 929 -18.23 -16.19 6.33
N TYR A 930 -18.01 -15.08 5.62
CA TYR A 930 -16.85 -14.19 5.84
C TYR A 930 -17.20 -12.72 6.15
N LEU A 931 -18.45 -12.30 5.99
CA LEU A 931 -18.91 -10.92 6.26
C LEU A 931 -19.61 -10.67 7.63
N PRO A 932 -20.23 -11.65 8.34
CA PRO A 932 -21.20 -11.31 9.39
C PRO A 932 -20.65 -11.37 10.83
N GLY A 933 -20.25 -10.21 11.38
CA GLY A 933 -20.33 -9.94 12.84
C GLY A 933 -19.05 -9.49 13.51
#